data_AF-A0A9W3B3I7-F1
#
_entry.id   AF-A0A9W3B3I7-F1
#
_cell.length_a   1.000
_cell.length_b   1.000
_cell.length_c   1.000
_cell.angle_alpha   90.00
_cell.angle_beta   90.00
_cell.angle_gamma   90.00
#
_symmetry.space_group_name_H-M   'P 1'
#
loop_
_entity.id
_entity.type
_entity.pdbx_description
1 polymer ?
#
loop_
_entity_poly.entity_id
_entity_poly.type
_entity_poly.pdbx_seq_one_letter_code
_entity_poly.pdbx_strand_id
1 'polypeptide(L)'
;MQRAYAFVRLPQLSNKSLKNSYAYLSKAHIGSPLASQPRCLSSHGTPAHWKTKKEISIEHKSHMDFMPVPQGSWQESYNKKQQSRNILLAVSALAFGVTYFIAYKVGGIYLHGMNYKTFSAQKTSEITDAIVSEAASPEEGTGKATPPEQGDGTGADATTVKPGETDWSLLPEVPEETQYLIVGAGTAAFGAFRAIKSRDPKAKILVVGEEASVPYMRPPLSKELWFNEDRLEVEQLNFRQWNGKKRSVFYEPKEFYAEPKMLSSQENGGIALLMGKKVVKLDARKKIAWLSTGEKIKYDKCLIATGGKPRNLPVLEQAEPEVRSRTVLYRNIEDFKRLDSITQSAQSIAIVGGGFLGSELACALGKRGQKAGLKVYQIFPEKGNMGKVLPEYLSKWTTRKVEKEGVIVMTNQSVTNATFKDGKVQLSTSEGLTVDVDCVVAAIGLEPNVELARASNLELDPVNGGFLVNAELEARRDIWVAGDAACFYDIKLGRRRVEHHDHAVVSGRLAGENMTGAAKPYWHQSMFWSDLGPDVGYEAIGIVDSSLPTVAVFTKATEKDTPKAVVEESGENLRSESEMNYVQSAQDNVPVAPMDTEDYGKGVVFYLNNKKTVVGILLWNTFNKMSIARQVLRDGARNEDLYEVAKLFDIYDTLADTAQEETSSPATTPTQAAASAAS
;
A
#
# COMPACT_ATOMS: atom_id res chain seq x y z
N MET A 1 -29.84 -28.37 25.33
CA MET A 1 -31.14 -28.65 24.66
C MET A 1 -31.28 -27.74 23.45
N GLN A 2 -31.99 -28.18 22.41
CA GLN A 2 -32.10 -27.48 21.12
C GLN A 2 -33.24 -26.45 21.10
N ARG A 3 -33.13 -25.46 20.20
CA ARG A 3 -34.19 -24.82 19.39
C ARG A 3 -33.46 -23.90 18.39
N ALA A 4 -33.26 -24.26 17.12
CA ALA A 4 -34.25 -24.57 16.07
C ALA A 4 -35.16 -23.37 15.77
N TYR A 5 -34.76 -22.57 14.78
CA TYR A 5 -35.60 -21.55 14.14
C TYR A 5 -36.19 -22.14 12.84
N ALA A 6 -37.51 -22.06 12.68
CA ALA A 6 -38.20 -22.48 11.47
C ALA A 6 -38.79 -21.26 10.74
N PHE A 7 -38.58 -21.19 9.43
CA PHE A 7 -39.22 -20.19 8.57
C PHE A 7 -40.71 -20.53 8.36
N VAL A 8 -41.58 -19.53 8.46
CA VAL A 8 -42.96 -19.59 7.94
C VAL A 8 -43.23 -18.30 7.16
N ARG A 9 -43.80 -18.42 5.96
CA ARG A 9 -44.18 -17.29 5.11
C ARG A 9 -45.41 -16.57 5.67
N LEU A 10 -45.43 -15.23 5.59
CA LEU A 10 -46.65 -14.43 5.69
C LEU A 10 -47.09 -13.98 4.29
N PRO A 11 -48.35 -14.20 3.87
CA PRO A 11 -48.96 -13.46 2.78
C PRO A 11 -49.37 -12.05 3.23
N GLN A 12 -49.52 -11.13 2.27
CA GLN A 12 -50.01 -9.77 2.55
C GLN A 12 -51.50 -9.74 2.90
N LEU A 13 -51.94 -8.73 3.66
CA LEU A 13 -53.17 -7.99 3.36
C LEU A 13 -53.24 -6.62 4.09
N SER A 14 -54.24 -5.82 3.73
CA SER A 14 -54.23 -4.35 3.80
C SER A 14 -54.66 -3.70 5.13
N ASN A 15 -53.79 -2.81 5.62
CA ASN A 15 -54.06 -1.37 5.84
C ASN A 15 -55.50 -0.92 6.24
N LYS A 16 -55.73 -0.73 7.56
CA LYS A 16 -56.59 0.26 8.26
C LYS A 16 -56.74 -0.19 9.73
N SER A 17 -57.10 0.62 10.73
CA SER A 17 -57.04 2.07 11.04
C SER A 17 -57.83 2.25 12.36
N LEU A 18 -57.48 3.21 13.23
CA LEU A 18 -58.24 3.58 14.46
C LEU A 18 -58.29 2.47 15.56
N LYS A 19 -58.55 2.74 16.84
CA LYS A 19 -58.15 3.86 17.75
C LYS A 19 -58.43 3.41 19.20
N ASN A 20 -57.71 3.99 20.17
CA ASN A 20 -58.04 4.04 21.61
C ASN A 20 -58.02 2.69 22.38
N SER A 21 -58.10 2.65 23.73
CA SER A 21 -57.31 3.31 24.80
C SER A 21 -57.87 2.93 26.19
N TYR A 22 -57.02 2.78 27.22
CA TYR A 22 -57.36 2.71 28.67
C TYR A 22 -58.18 1.47 29.12
N ALA A 23 -58.23 1.02 30.39
CA ALA A 23 -57.36 1.16 31.59
C ALA A 23 -57.77 0.09 32.65
N TYR A 24 -57.51 0.33 33.96
CA TYR A 24 -57.76 -0.51 35.17
C TYR A 24 -56.71 -1.64 35.40
N LEU A 25 -56.01 -1.79 36.54
CA LEU A 25 -56.30 -1.78 38.01
C LEU A 25 -56.74 -3.19 38.53
N SER A 26 -56.26 -3.76 39.67
CA SER A 26 -55.22 -3.34 40.65
C SER A 26 -54.85 -4.45 41.70
N LYS A 27 -53.80 -4.19 42.53
CA LYS A 27 -53.55 -4.64 43.94
C LYS A 27 -53.17 -6.11 44.31
N ALA A 28 -51.97 -6.27 44.90
CA ALA A 28 -51.59 -6.92 46.21
C ALA A 28 -50.03 -6.93 46.29
N HIS A 29 -49.25 -6.53 47.33
CA HIS A 29 -49.19 -6.81 48.79
C HIS A 29 -48.99 -8.31 49.10
N ILE A 30 -48.02 -8.79 49.89
CA ILE A 30 -47.22 -8.30 51.06
C ILE A 30 -45.69 -8.60 50.81
N GLY A 31 -44.63 -8.07 51.45
CA GLY A 31 -44.43 -7.12 52.58
C GLY A 31 -42.94 -7.00 53.01
N SER A 32 -42.65 -6.79 54.31
CA SER A 32 -41.30 -6.62 54.94
C SER A 32 -41.41 -6.92 56.48
N PRO A 33 -40.37 -6.91 57.37
CA PRO A 33 -39.65 -5.67 57.79
C PRO A 33 -38.23 -5.81 58.46
N LEU A 34 -37.73 -4.67 59.01
CA LEU A 34 -36.73 -4.45 60.10
C LEU A 34 -35.21 -4.45 59.80
N ALA A 35 -34.38 -3.75 60.61
CA ALA A 35 -34.18 -2.28 60.73
C ALA A 35 -33.13 -1.89 61.82
N SER A 36 -32.31 -0.85 61.58
CA SER A 36 -31.71 0.02 62.63
C SER A 36 -31.11 1.32 62.05
N GLN A 37 -31.07 2.39 62.87
CA GLN A 37 -30.74 3.83 62.63
C GLN A 37 -30.73 4.52 64.04
N PRO A 38 -30.55 5.85 64.26
CA PRO A 38 -30.32 7.00 63.35
C PRO A 38 -29.21 8.00 63.79
N ARG A 39 -29.24 9.22 63.16
CA ARG A 39 -28.86 10.59 63.62
C ARG A 39 -27.63 11.19 62.90
N CYS A 40 -27.41 12.51 62.73
CA CYS A 40 -28.19 13.79 62.73
C CYS A 40 -27.21 14.94 62.31
N LEU A 41 -27.55 16.16 61.84
CA LEU A 41 -28.76 16.80 61.26
C LEU A 41 -28.35 18.15 60.57
N SER A 42 -29.32 18.84 59.95
CA SER A 42 -29.36 20.29 59.58
C SER A 42 -28.46 20.84 58.44
N SER A 43 -28.92 21.77 57.58
CA SER A 43 -30.30 22.19 57.24
C SER A 43 -30.38 23.02 55.92
N HIS A 44 -31.59 23.12 55.36
CA HIS A 44 -32.03 23.93 54.20
C HIS A 44 -31.59 23.42 52.80
N GLY A 45 -32.46 23.37 51.77
CA GLY A 45 -33.92 23.55 51.80
C GLY A 45 -34.61 23.41 50.42
N THR A 46 -35.80 22.77 50.42
CA THR A 46 -36.78 22.66 49.30
C THR A 46 -36.37 21.88 48.02
N PRO A 47 -37.34 21.34 47.24
CA PRO A 47 -37.10 20.15 46.41
C PRO A 47 -36.93 20.40 44.90
N ALA A 48 -36.16 19.52 44.24
CA ALA A 48 -36.11 19.44 42.78
C ALA A 48 -37.35 18.71 42.22
N HIS A 49 -38.19 19.43 41.48
CA HIS A 49 -39.29 18.85 40.72
C HIS A 49 -38.77 18.00 39.55
N TRP A 50 -39.33 16.81 39.35
CA TRP A 50 -39.03 15.96 38.19
C TRP A 50 -39.81 16.49 36.97
N LYS A 51 -39.12 17.16 36.03
CA LYS A 51 -39.71 17.67 34.77
C LYS A 51 -40.42 16.53 34.00
N THR A 52 -41.58 16.82 33.45
CA THR A 52 -42.31 15.89 32.57
C THR A 52 -41.69 15.83 31.17
N LYS A 53 -42.02 14.79 30.39
CA LYS A 53 -41.54 14.63 28.99
C LYS A 53 -41.87 15.81 28.06
N LYS A 54 -42.83 16.67 28.40
CA LYS A 54 -43.17 17.86 27.60
C LYS A 54 -42.23 19.04 27.89
N GLU A 55 -41.77 19.18 29.12
CA GLU A 55 -40.87 20.27 29.55
C GLU A 55 -39.42 20.04 29.10
N ILE A 56 -39.00 18.78 28.93
CA ILE A 56 -37.71 18.44 28.31
C ILE A 56 -37.67 18.85 26.82
N SER A 57 -38.82 18.91 26.14
CA SER A 57 -38.88 19.21 24.69
C SER A 57 -38.67 20.69 24.32
N ILE A 58 -38.53 21.57 25.32
CA ILE A 58 -38.37 23.03 25.14
C ILE A 58 -36.89 23.45 25.22
N GLU A 59 -36.03 22.68 25.88
CA GLU A 59 -34.58 22.98 26.02
C GLU A 59 -33.71 22.44 24.87
N HIS A 60 -34.31 21.88 23.79
CA HIS A 60 -33.57 21.24 22.69
C HIS A 60 -34.10 21.59 21.28
N LYS A 61 -34.61 22.82 21.09
CA LYS A 61 -34.92 23.37 19.75
C LYS A 61 -34.53 24.85 19.62
N SER A 62 -33.25 25.09 19.33
CA SER A 62 -32.74 26.36 18.81
C SER A 62 -31.75 26.11 17.68
N HIS A 63 -32.12 26.59 16.49
CA HIS A 63 -31.43 26.54 15.21
C HIS A 63 -29.88 26.47 15.24
N MET A 64 -29.31 25.57 14.43
CA MET A 64 -27.96 25.73 13.86
C MET A 64 -28.02 26.47 12.51
N ASP A 65 -28.72 27.59 12.47
CA ASP A 65 -28.76 28.52 11.35
C ASP A 65 -28.09 29.83 11.78
N PHE A 66 -27.09 30.29 11.01
CA PHE A 66 -26.43 31.60 11.13
C PHE A 66 -25.94 32.04 12.52
N MET A 67 -24.83 31.45 12.98
CA MET A 67 -23.86 32.25 13.73
C MET A 67 -23.13 33.18 12.73
N PRO A 68 -23.04 34.50 12.97
CA PRO A 68 -22.26 35.39 12.11
C PRO A 68 -20.77 35.06 12.25
N VAL A 69 -20.08 34.86 11.12
CA VAL A 69 -18.63 34.66 11.09
C VAL A 69 -17.96 35.96 11.58
N PRO A 70 -17.05 35.92 12.58
CA PRO A 70 -16.29 37.10 12.97
C PRO A 70 -15.47 37.64 11.78
N GLN A 71 -15.56 38.94 11.52
CA GLN A 71 -14.74 39.58 10.48
C GLN A 71 -13.25 39.41 10.80
N GLY A 72 -12.45 38.98 9.81
CA GLY A 72 -11.04 38.61 10.02
C GLY A 72 -10.84 37.10 10.16
N SER A 73 -11.43 36.33 9.26
CA SER A 73 -11.23 34.89 9.18
C SER A 73 -9.77 34.50 8.91
N TRP A 74 -9.39 33.28 9.31
CA TRP A 74 -8.07 32.72 8.97
C TRP A 74 -7.87 32.64 7.45
N GLN A 75 -8.93 32.34 6.69
CA GLN A 75 -8.95 32.42 5.22
C GLN A 75 -8.56 33.80 4.70
N GLU A 76 -9.14 34.89 5.22
CA GLU A 76 -8.80 36.25 4.79
C GLU A 76 -7.36 36.62 5.15
N SER A 77 -6.90 36.28 6.35
CA SER A 77 -5.51 36.52 6.78
C SER A 77 -4.50 35.71 5.96
N TYR A 78 -4.83 34.46 5.63
CA TYR A 78 -4.05 33.60 4.74
C TYR A 78 -4.02 34.16 3.31
N ASN A 79 -5.18 34.50 2.74
CA ASN A 79 -5.31 35.03 1.39
C ASN A 79 -4.60 36.38 1.25
N LYS A 80 -4.71 37.27 2.23
CA LYS A 80 -3.97 38.55 2.25
C LYS A 80 -2.46 38.33 2.34
N LYS A 81 -2.00 37.35 3.13
CA LYS A 81 -0.58 36.97 3.23
C LYS A 81 -0.06 36.30 1.96
N GLN A 82 -0.87 35.51 1.26
CA GLN A 82 -0.53 34.97 -0.06
C GLN A 82 -0.54 36.05 -1.15
N GLN A 83 -1.50 36.98 -1.13
CA GLN A 83 -1.55 38.10 -2.06
C GLN A 83 -0.28 38.97 -1.94
N SER A 84 0.17 39.26 -0.71
CA SER A 84 1.46 39.93 -0.48
C SER A 84 2.66 39.14 -1.01
N ARG A 85 2.68 37.80 -0.87
CA ARG A 85 3.74 36.94 -1.42
C ARG A 85 3.72 36.88 -2.95
N ASN A 86 2.54 36.84 -3.56
CA ASN A 86 2.36 36.81 -5.01
C ASN A 86 2.73 38.16 -5.64
N ILE A 87 2.41 39.29 -4.99
CA ILE A 87 2.89 40.62 -5.38
C ILE A 87 4.42 40.69 -5.28
N LEU A 88 5.01 40.20 -4.18
CA LEU A 88 6.46 40.17 -4.03
C LEU A 88 7.14 39.31 -5.10
N LEU A 89 6.60 38.13 -5.42
CA LEU A 89 7.08 37.28 -6.51
C LEU A 89 6.96 37.94 -7.89
N ALA A 90 5.85 38.64 -8.16
CA ALA A 90 5.66 39.38 -9.41
C ALA A 90 6.65 40.56 -9.54
N VAL A 91 6.92 41.28 -8.45
CA VAL A 91 7.93 42.35 -8.40
C VAL A 91 9.34 41.77 -8.58
N SER A 92 9.66 40.64 -7.96
CA SER A 92 10.95 39.95 -8.18
C SER A 92 11.11 39.46 -9.62
N ALA A 93 10.05 38.91 -10.24
CA ALA A 93 10.07 38.47 -11.64
C ALA A 93 10.25 39.66 -12.60
N LEU A 94 9.58 40.79 -12.35
CA LEU A 94 9.78 42.03 -13.10
C LEU A 94 11.20 42.58 -12.93
N ALA A 95 11.73 42.60 -11.70
CA ALA A 95 13.10 43.04 -11.45
C ALA A 95 14.13 42.13 -12.16
N PHE A 96 13.92 40.81 -12.17
CA PHE A 96 14.77 39.86 -12.88
C PHE A 96 14.68 40.03 -14.40
N GLY A 97 13.47 40.22 -14.94
CA GLY A 97 13.24 40.52 -16.37
C GLY A 97 13.88 41.83 -16.82
N VAL A 98 13.78 42.90 -16.01
CA VAL A 98 14.44 44.18 -16.28
C VAL A 98 15.96 44.04 -16.21
N THR A 99 16.48 43.32 -15.21
CA THR A 99 17.93 43.06 -15.08
C THR A 99 18.45 42.25 -16.27
N TYR A 100 17.71 41.22 -16.69
CA TYR A 100 18.03 40.43 -17.88
C TYR A 100 17.97 41.27 -19.16
N PHE A 101 16.96 42.14 -19.33
CA PHE A 101 16.85 43.02 -20.49
C PHE A 101 17.98 44.07 -20.55
N ILE A 102 18.39 44.62 -19.40
CA ILE A 102 19.56 45.50 -19.30
C ILE A 102 20.84 44.72 -19.64
N ALA A 103 21.04 43.53 -19.08
CA ALA A 103 22.20 42.68 -19.37
C ALA A 103 22.25 42.28 -20.86
N TYR A 104 21.10 41.98 -21.47
CA TYR A 104 20.98 41.68 -22.90
C TYR A 104 21.29 42.90 -23.78
N LYS A 105 20.79 44.10 -23.43
CA LYS A 105 21.10 45.36 -24.13
C LYS A 105 22.59 45.72 -24.02
N VAL A 106 23.19 45.59 -22.84
CA VAL A 106 24.61 45.90 -22.59
C VAL A 106 25.53 44.86 -23.24
N GLY A 107 25.21 43.57 -23.10
CA GLY A 107 25.93 42.48 -23.77
C GLY A 107 25.85 42.56 -25.28
N GLY A 108 24.69 42.92 -25.83
CA GLY A 108 24.50 43.16 -27.27
C GLY A 108 25.34 44.30 -27.84
N ILE A 109 25.66 45.33 -27.03
CA ILE A 109 26.59 46.40 -27.40
C ILE A 109 28.05 45.89 -27.41
N TYR A 110 28.43 45.01 -26.48
CA TYR A 110 29.79 44.46 -26.43
C TYR A 110 30.08 43.36 -27.48
N LEU A 111 29.07 42.60 -27.89
CA LEU A 111 29.25 41.45 -28.80
C LEU A 111 29.32 41.79 -30.30
N HIS A 112 29.15 43.06 -30.70
CA HIS A 112 29.38 43.50 -32.09
C HIS A 112 30.85 43.86 -32.40
N GLY A 113 31.78 43.69 -31.45
CA GLY A 113 33.19 44.08 -31.58
C GLY A 113 34.20 42.97 -31.88
N MET A 114 33.82 41.68 -31.88
CA MET A 114 34.79 40.57 -31.95
C MET A 114 34.61 39.67 -33.17
N ASN A 115 35.64 39.65 -34.03
CA ASN A 115 35.69 38.87 -35.27
C ASN A 115 35.98 37.38 -34.97
N TYR A 116 35.05 36.49 -35.29
CA TYR A 116 35.23 35.04 -35.14
C TYR A 116 35.93 34.41 -36.35
N LYS A 117 37.27 34.50 -36.38
CA LYS A 117 38.14 33.66 -37.24
C LYS A 117 39.41 33.25 -36.50
N THR A 118 40.00 32.13 -36.96
CA THR A 118 41.26 31.53 -36.48
C THR A 118 41.37 31.27 -34.98
N PHE A 119 40.99 30.06 -34.55
CA PHE A 119 41.97 29.18 -33.90
C PHE A 119 41.60 27.71 -34.13
N SER A 120 42.38 27.04 -34.98
CA SER A 120 42.31 25.60 -35.25
C SER A 120 43.74 25.12 -35.47
N ALA A 121 44.06 23.94 -34.93
CA ALA A 121 45.36 23.25 -35.04
C ALA A 121 46.61 24.06 -34.60
N GLN A 122 47.01 23.91 -33.34
CA GLN A 122 48.41 23.61 -32.93
C GLN A 122 48.57 23.58 -31.39
N LYS A 123 48.83 22.41 -30.80
CA LYS A 123 50.13 22.04 -30.18
C LYS A 123 50.01 20.67 -29.49
N THR A 124 50.42 19.62 -30.19
CA THR A 124 50.65 18.28 -29.64
C THR A 124 52.15 17.96 -29.71
N SER A 125 52.91 18.39 -28.71
CA SER A 125 54.30 17.97 -28.44
C SER A 125 54.67 18.33 -27.00
N GLU A 126 55.70 17.66 -26.45
CA GLU A 126 56.34 17.95 -25.16
C GLU A 126 55.44 17.85 -23.90
N ILE A 127 55.31 16.63 -23.35
CA ILE A 127 56.04 16.17 -22.14
C ILE A 127 55.61 14.73 -21.86
N THR A 128 56.35 13.77 -22.46
CA THR A 128 56.25 12.33 -22.17
C THR A 128 57.60 11.67 -22.45
N ASP A 129 58.61 11.95 -21.60
CA ASP A 129 59.89 11.23 -21.59
C ASP A 129 60.45 11.23 -20.16
N ALA A 130 59.98 10.26 -19.36
CA ALA A 130 60.41 10.03 -17.98
C ALA A 130 60.29 8.54 -17.58
N ILE A 131 60.79 7.66 -18.45
CA ILE A 131 61.28 6.29 -18.16
C ILE A 131 60.22 5.29 -17.63
N VAL A 132 59.82 4.37 -18.51
CA VAL A 132 59.30 3.04 -18.12
C VAL A 132 60.07 1.96 -18.88
N SER A 133 60.99 1.32 -18.16
CA SER A 133 61.72 0.09 -18.50
C SER A 133 62.26 -0.45 -17.16
N GLU A 134 62.22 -1.74 -16.82
CA GLU A 134 62.04 -2.95 -17.65
C GLU A 134 61.36 -4.06 -16.80
N ALA A 135 61.05 -5.22 -17.41
CA ALA A 135 60.45 -6.34 -16.67
C ALA A 135 60.91 -7.73 -17.18
N ALA A 136 60.93 -8.70 -16.26
CA ALA A 136 61.13 -10.16 -16.42
C ALA A 136 62.57 -10.70 -16.60
N SER A 137 63.13 -11.22 -15.48
CA SER A 137 63.55 -12.64 -15.24
C SER A 137 64.57 -13.36 -16.18
N PRO A 138 65.19 -14.50 -15.77
CA PRO A 138 65.29 -15.18 -14.45
C PRO A 138 66.76 -15.52 -14.03
N GLU A 139 66.99 -16.15 -12.86
CA GLU A 139 67.73 -17.43 -12.69
C GLU A 139 67.79 -17.92 -11.21
N GLU A 140 68.46 -19.05 -10.94
CA GLU A 140 68.35 -19.89 -9.73
C GLU A 140 69.32 -19.56 -8.57
N GLY A 141 69.01 -20.01 -7.35
CA GLY A 141 69.92 -19.85 -6.18
C GLY A 141 69.44 -20.56 -4.89
N THR A 142 70.01 -21.72 -4.58
CA THR A 142 69.63 -22.63 -3.48
C THR A 142 69.90 -22.12 -2.05
N GLY A 143 69.07 -22.50 -1.07
CA GLY A 143 69.40 -22.33 0.36
C GLY A 143 68.31 -22.78 1.35
N LYS A 144 68.57 -23.81 2.16
CA LYS A 144 67.73 -24.23 3.33
C LYS A 144 68.45 -23.90 4.64
N ALA A 145 67.74 -23.40 5.66
CA ALA A 145 67.92 -23.80 7.07
C ALA A 145 66.90 -23.15 8.04
N THR A 146 66.45 -23.94 9.02
CA THR A 146 65.76 -23.60 10.28
C THR A 146 66.06 -24.73 11.29
N PRO A 147 65.87 -24.58 12.62
CA PRO A 147 65.65 -23.40 13.46
C PRO A 147 66.82 -23.26 14.49
N PRO A 148 66.65 -22.73 15.73
CA PRO A 148 66.04 -23.48 16.83
C PRO A 148 65.11 -22.64 17.76
N GLU A 149 64.90 -23.09 19.00
CA GLU A 149 63.69 -22.88 19.82
C GLU A 149 63.77 -21.83 20.96
N GLN A 150 62.56 -21.41 21.38
CA GLN A 150 62.07 -21.09 22.74
C GLN A 150 62.96 -20.37 23.79
N GLY A 151 62.36 -19.35 24.41
CA GLY A 151 62.66 -18.90 25.78
C GLY A 151 61.38 -18.32 26.42
N ASP A 152 61.01 -18.81 27.61
CA ASP A 152 59.83 -18.36 28.36
C ASP A 152 60.14 -17.09 29.20
N GLY A 153 59.12 -16.27 29.48
CA GLY A 153 59.32 -14.95 30.10
C GLY A 153 58.02 -14.24 30.45
N THR A 154 57.61 -14.35 31.72
CA THR A 154 56.45 -13.65 32.28
C THR A 154 56.68 -12.15 32.42
N GLY A 155 55.76 -11.34 31.88
CA GLY A 155 55.73 -9.90 32.11
C GLY A 155 54.31 -9.37 32.00
N ALA A 156 53.72 -8.95 33.13
CA ALA A 156 52.47 -8.20 33.10
C ALA A 156 52.81 -6.73 32.87
N ASP A 157 52.44 -6.20 31.70
CA ASP A 157 52.56 -4.77 31.41
C ASP A 157 51.18 -4.17 31.11
N ALA A 158 50.97 -2.93 31.55
CA ALA A 158 49.68 -2.27 31.43
C ALA A 158 49.55 -1.63 30.04
N THR A 159 48.50 -1.98 29.31
CA THR A 159 48.20 -1.35 28.01
C THR A 159 47.85 0.12 28.18
N THR A 160 48.87 0.99 28.12
CA THR A 160 48.73 2.44 28.07
C THR A 160 48.02 2.84 26.78
N VAL A 161 46.69 2.96 26.84
CA VAL A 161 45.85 3.47 25.76
C VAL A 161 46.35 4.87 25.37
N LYS A 162 46.64 5.07 24.09
CA LYS A 162 47.10 6.36 23.57
C LYS A 162 45.96 7.40 23.69
N PRO A 163 46.23 8.63 24.17
CA PRO A 163 45.22 9.69 24.18
C PRO A 163 44.83 10.07 22.74
N GLY A 164 43.66 9.62 22.27
CA GLY A 164 43.09 10.00 20.98
C GLY A 164 42.31 8.90 20.26
N GLU A 165 42.62 7.62 20.50
CA GLU A 165 41.86 6.50 19.92
C GLU A 165 40.61 6.23 20.76
N THR A 166 39.43 6.46 20.19
CA THR A 166 38.15 6.10 20.82
C THR A 166 37.94 4.59 20.70
N ASP A 167 37.73 3.90 21.82
CA ASP A 167 37.41 2.48 21.79
C ASP A 167 35.97 2.26 21.31
N TRP A 168 35.83 1.98 20.01
CA TRP A 168 34.57 1.70 19.33
C TRP A 168 33.90 0.39 19.77
N SER A 169 34.51 -0.41 20.65
CA SER A 169 33.87 -1.56 21.31
C SER A 169 33.03 -1.16 22.53
N LEU A 170 33.34 -0.02 23.17
CA LEU A 170 32.65 0.46 24.39
C LEU A 170 31.39 1.31 24.10
N LEU A 171 31.10 1.62 22.82
CA LEU A 171 29.89 2.36 22.47
C LEU A 171 28.63 1.49 22.65
N PRO A 172 27.53 2.04 23.21
CA PRO A 172 26.30 1.29 23.42
C PRO A 172 25.66 0.86 22.09
N GLU A 173 25.17 -0.38 22.05
CA GLU A 173 24.48 -0.96 20.88
C GLU A 173 23.27 -0.10 20.45
N VAL A 174 22.56 0.48 21.42
CA VAL A 174 21.41 1.37 21.20
C VAL A 174 21.87 2.83 21.43
N PRO A 175 21.79 3.71 20.41
CA PRO A 175 22.08 5.13 20.59
C PRO A 175 21.13 5.81 21.58
N GLU A 176 21.68 6.57 22.53
CA GLU A 176 20.88 7.32 23.52
C GLU A 176 20.04 8.42 22.87
N GLU A 177 20.50 8.99 21.76
CA GLU A 177 19.77 9.97 20.97
C GLU A 177 19.96 9.83 19.45
N THR A 178 19.01 10.37 18.68
CA THR A 178 19.04 10.45 17.23
C THR A 178 18.30 11.70 16.73
N GLN A 179 18.61 12.19 15.54
CA GLN A 179 17.90 13.33 14.96
C GLN A 179 16.52 12.90 14.43
N TYR A 180 16.48 11.82 13.64
CA TYR A 180 15.26 11.27 13.07
C TYR A 180 15.07 9.80 13.48
N LEU A 181 14.07 9.53 14.31
CA LEU A 181 13.66 8.17 14.70
C LEU A 181 12.56 7.66 13.78
N ILE A 182 12.73 6.48 13.18
CA ILE A 182 11.69 5.82 12.39
C ILE A 182 11.33 4.49 13.04
N VAL A 183 10.04 4.30 13.33
CA VAL A 183 9.51 3.14 14.06
C VAL A 183 8.82 2.20 13.07
N GLY A 184 9.43 1.05 12.79
CA GLY A 184 9.07 0.14 11.70
C GLY A 184 10.03 0.27 10.52
N ALA A 185 10.35 -0.85 9.86
CA ALA A 185 11.38 -0.96 8.82
C ALA A 185 10.83 -1.29 7.41
N GLY A 186 9.56 -0.99 7.14
CA GLY A 186 8.91 -1.28 5.86
C GLY A 186 9.06 -0.19 4.79
N THR A 187 8.35 -0.34 3.67
CA THR A 187 8.30 0.59 2.53
C THR A 187 8.15 2.07 2.92
N ALA A 188 7.31 2.39 3.91
CA ALA A 188 7.12 3.77 4.36
C ALA A 188 8.35 4.36 5.08
N ALA A 189 9.11 3.52 5.79
CA ALA A 189 10.38 3.93 6.39
C ALA A 189 11.44 4.20 5.31
N PHE A 190 11.53 3.34 4.29
CA PHE A 190 12.41 3.51 3.13
C PHE A 190 12.14 4.82 2.38
N GLY A 191 10.87 5.08 2.04
CA GLY A 191 10.46 6.34 1.42
C GLY A 191 10.84 7.57 2.26
N ALA A 192 10.67 7.48 3.59
CA ALA A 192 10.99 8.56 4.51
C ALA A 192 12.50 8.81 4.64
N PHE A 193 13.33 7.79 4.90
CA PHE A 193 14.76 8.04 5.10
C PHE A 193 15.48 8.49 3.83
N ARG A 194 15.04 8.04 2.64
CA ARG A 194 15.55 8.59 1.38
C ARG A 194 15.13 10.05 1.18
N ALA A 195 13.90 10.42 1.50
CA ALA A 195 13.44 11.81 1.45
C ALA A 195 14.20 12.72 2.43
N ILE A 196 14.51 12.21 3.64
CA ILE A 196 15.32 12.93 4.63
C ILE A 196 16.76 13.10 4.13
N LYS A 197 17.49 12.03 3.76
CA LYS A 197 18.89 12.17 3.28
C LYS A 197 19.00 12.99 1.98
N SER A 198 17.97 12.98 1.13
CA SER A 198 17.92 13.82 -0.07
C SER A 198 17.73 15.33 0.20
N ARG A 199 17.34 15.71 1.43
CA ARG A 199 17.06 17.10 1.82
C ARG A 199 17.98 17.61 2.94
N ASP A 200 18.48 16.69 3.76
CA ASP A 200 19.47 16.86 4.81
C ASP A 200 20.56 15.79 4.62
N PRO A 201 21.58 16.05 3.78
CA PRO A 201 22.63 15.07 3.50
C PRO A 201 23.44 14.65 4.73
N LYS A 202 23.46 15.45 5.81
CA LYS A 202 24.13 15.13 7.07
C LYS A 202 23.21 14.50 8.12
N ALA A 203 21.94 14.21 7.78
CA ALA A 203 20.97 13.62 8.69
C ALA A 203 21.46 12.33 9.34
N LYS A 204 21.19 12.19 10.64
CA LYS A 204 21.38 10.98 11.45
C LYS A 204 20.03 10.32 11.70
N ILE A 205 19.79 9.19 11.03
CA ILE A 205 18.50 8.50 11.02
C ILE A 205 18.64 7.12 11.67
N LEU A 206 17.84 6.84 12.69
CA LEU A 206 17.76 5.51 13.31
C LEU A 206 16.42 4.86 12.98
N VAL A 207 16.45 3.72 12.28
CA VAL A 207 15.28 2.91 12.00
C VAL A 207 15.23 1.75 12.99
N VAL A 208 14.15 1.64 13.77
CA VAL A 208 13.94 0.57 14.75
C VAL A 208 12.90 -0.39 14.21
N GLY A 209 13.27 -1.65 14.02
CA GLY A 209 12.45 -2.68 13.37
C GLY A 209 12.28 -3.92 14.23
N GLU A 210 11.06 -4.43 14.32
CA GLU A 210 10.75 -5.67 15.06
C GLU A 210 11.12 -6.94 14.26
N GLU A 211 11.03 -6.87 12.93
CA GLU A 211 11.60 -7.89 12.04
C GLU A 211 13.14 -7.83 12.08
N ALA A 212 13.81 -8.96 11.86
CA ALA A 212 15.28 -9.04 11.83
C ALA A 212 15.89 -8.63 10.47
N SER A 213 15.07 -8.57 9.42
CA SER A 213 15.50 -8.25 8.05
C SER A 213 15.66 -6.75 7.81
N VAL A 214 16.61 -6.36 6.96
CA VAL A 214 16.73 -4.98 6.45
C VAL A 214 15.53 -4.61 5.56
N PRO A 215 15.20 -3.31 5.35
CA PRO A 215 14.00 -2.89 4.62
C PRO A 215 13.84 -3.53 3.23
N TYR A 216 12.65 -4.10 2.98
CA TYR A 216 12.33 -4.85 1.77
C TYR A 216 10.93 -4.54 1.21
N MET A 217 10.76 -4.77 -0.09
CA MET A 217 9.49 -4.68 -0.79
C MET A 217 8.69 -5.97 -0.62
N ARG A 218 7.41 -5.84 -0.25
CA ARG A 218 6.51 -6.98 0.00
C ARG A 218 5.80 -7.58 -1.22
N PRO A 219 5.53 -6.86 -2.33
CA PRO A 219 4.79 -7.44 -3.48
C PRO A 219 5.38 -8.73 -4.08
N PRO A 220 6.71 -8.94 -4.18
CA PRO A 220 7.28 -10.17 -4.73
C PRO A 220 7.08 -11.42 -3.87
N LEU A 221 6.79 -11.26 -2.58
CA LEU A 221 6.56 -12.39 -1.67
C LEU A 221 5.37 -13.26 -2.10
N SER A 222 4.34 -12.68 -2.72
CA SER A 222 3.19 -13.43 -3.26
C SER A 222 3.23 -13.61 -4.79
N LYS A 223 4.30 -13.13 -5.45
CA LYS A 223 4.45 -13.10 -6.91
C LYS A 223 5.74 -13.78 -7.36
N GLU A 224 6.74 -13.03 -7.83
CA GLU A 224 7.82 -13.53 -8.68
C GLU A 224 8.71 -14.58 -8.00
N LEU A 225 8.87 -14.52 -6.67
CA LEU A 225 9.61 -15.53 -5.91
C LEU A 225 9.00 -16.95 -6.01
N TRP A 226 7.69 -17.05 -6.28
CA TRP A 226 7.03 -18.35 -6.50
C TRP A 226 7.24 -18.89 -7.92
N PHE A 227 7.50 -18.01 -8.89
CA PHE A 227 7.70 -18.33 -10.30
C PHE A 227 9.19 -18.49 -10.68
N ASN A 228 10.13 -18.06 -9.83
CA ASN A 228 11.55 -18.34 -10.03
C ASN A 228 11.85 -19.82 -9.76
N GLU A 229 12.51 -20.48 -10.71
CA GLU A 229 12.92 -21.89 -10.60
C GLU A 229 14.31 -22.06 -9.98
N ASP A 230 15.13 -21.00 -9.98
CA ASP A 230 16.44 -20.99 -9.33
C ASP A 230 16.28 -20.91 -7.80
N ARG A 231 16.55 -22.03 -7.13
CA ARG A 231 16.45 -22.15 -5.67
C ARG A 231 17.48 -21.32 -4.92
N LEU A 232 18.69 -21.16 -5.46
CA LEU A 232 19.73 -20.34 -4.82
C LEU A 232 19.36 -18.85 -4.89
N GLU A 233 18.72 -18.41 -5.97
CA GLU A 233 18.14 -17.06 -6.04
C GLU A 233 17.01 -16.88 -5.02
N VAL A 234 16.07 -17.83 -4.94
CA VAL A 234 14.94 -17.77 -3.99
C VAL A 234 15.41 -17.76 -2.52
N GLU A 235 16.40 -18.57 -2.15
CA GLU A 235 17.01 -18.59 -0.81
C GLU A 235 17.67 -17.25 -0.45
N GLN A 236 18.31 -16.60 -1.43
CA GLN A 236 18.88 -15.25 -1.31
C GLN A 236 17.83 -14.13 -1.40
N LEU A 237 16.54 -14.48 -1.56
CA LEU A 237 15.42 -13.56 -1.77
C LEU A 237 15.63 -12.64 -3.00
N ASN A 238 16.26 -13.21 -4.02
CA ASN A 238 16.36 -12.67 -5.36
C ASN A 238 15.29 -13.32 -6.25
N PHE A 239 14.66 -12.50 -7.07
CA PHE A 239 13.63 -12.93 -8.01
C PHE A 239 13.93 -12.40 -9.41
N ARG A 240 13.28 -13.00 -10.40
CA ARG A 240 13.29 -12.53 -11.78
C ARG A 240 11.95 -11.86 -12.05
N GLN A 241 12.01 -10.60 -12.49
CA GLN A 241 10.83 -9.88 -12.98
C GLN A 241 10.29 -10.60 -14.22
N TRP A 242 9.06 -10.30 -14.66
CA TRP A 242 8.44 -11.01 -15.80
C TRP A 242 9.23 -10.90 -17.12
N ASN A 243 10.12 -9.92 -17.26
CA ASN A 243 11.10 -9.75 -18.34
C ASN A 243 12.43 -10.53 -18.15
N GLY A 244 12.53 -11.40 -17.14
CA GLY A 244 13.71 -12.19 -16.81
C GLY A 244 14.81 -11.47 -16.00
N LYS A 245 14.73 -10.15 -15.82
CA LYS A 245 15.74 -9.34 -15.11
C LYS A 245 15.72 -9.63 -13.61
N LYS A 246 16.88 -10.01 -13.06
CA LYS A 246 17.09 -10.27 -11.63
C LYS A 246 16.96 -8.99 -10.79
N ARG A 247 16.32 -9.10 -9.62
CA ARG A 247 16.21 -8.06 -8.58
C ARG A 247 16.19 -8.73 -7.20
N SER A 248 16.60 -8.00 -6.16
CA SER A 248 16.41 -8.42 -4.77
C SER A 248 15.09 -7.87 -4.22
N VAL A 249 14.49 -8.52 -3.21
CA VAL A 249 13.42 -7.90 -2.42
C VAL A 249 13.91 -6.75 -1.54
N PHE A 250 15.19 -6.73 -1.17
CA PHE A 250 15.75 -5.66 -0.35
C PHE A 250 15.85 -4.35 -1.15
N TYR A 251 15.49 -3.24 -0.51
CA TYR A 251 15.48 -1.93 -1.18
C TYR A 251 16.89 -1.35 -1.42
N GLU A 252 17.83 -1.67 -0.52
CA GLU A 252 19.25 -1.28 -0.58
C GLU A 252 20.08 -2.46 -0.02
N PRO A 253 21.35 -2.64 -0.43
CA PRO A 253 22.26 -3.64 0.15
C PRO A 253 22.51 -3.34 1.64
N LYS A 254 22.92 -4.35 2.42
CA LYS A 254 23.13 -4.20 3.87
C LYS A 254 24.22 -3.16 4.19
N GLU A 255 25.22 -3.08 3.31
CA GLU A 255 26.41 -2.25 3.36
C GLU A 255 26.09 -0.75 3.17
N PHE A 256 24.88 -0.40 2.73
CA PHE A 256 24.37 0.97 2.68
C PHE A 256 24.08 1.55 4.08
N TYR A 257 23.86 0.68 5.07
CA TYR A 257 23.41 1.08 6.41
C TYR A 257 24.57 1.11 7.41
N ALA A 258 24.55 2.12 8.28
CA ALA A 258 25.50 2.24 9.39
C ALA A 258 25.16 1.29 10.54
N GLU A 259 26.16 0.87 11.30
CA GLU A 259 25.94 0.25 12.61
C GLU A 259 25.27 1.26 13.55
N PRO A 260 24.23 0.89 14.32
CA PRO A 260 23.55 1.79 15.26
C PRO A 260 24.50 2.57 16.17
N LYS A 261 25.43 1.89 16.86
CA LYS A 261 26.43 2.51 17.74
C LYS A 261 27.30 3.58 17.07
N MET A 262 27.52 3.48 15.74
CA MET A 262 28.35 4.42 14.97
C MET A 262 27.56 5.62 14.41
N LEU A 263 26.22 5.60 14.44
CA LEU A 263 25.39 6.67 13.87
C LEU A 263 25.73 8.06 14.45
N SER A 264 26.04 8.11 15.75
CA SER A 264 26.35 9.36 16.44
C SER A 264 27.73 9.93 16.09
N SER A 265 28.72 9.09 15.73
CA SER A 265 30.08 9.51 15.38
C SER A 265 30.28 9.82 13.89
N GLN A 266 29.38 9.39 13.00
CA GLN A 266 29.49 9.67 11.56
C GLN A 266 29.33 11.17 11.23
N GLU A 267 30.37 11.76 10.62
CA GLU A 267 30.47 13.19 10.28
C GLU A 267 29.49 13.64 9.18
N ASN A 268 29.16 12.73 8.25
CA ASN A 268 28.18 12.93 7.19
C ASN A 268 26.80 12.32 7.55
N GLY A 269 26.61 11.99 8.83
CA GLY A 269 25.47 11.21 9.31
C GLY A 269 25.32 9.88 8.57
N GLY A 270 24.12 9.31 8.63
CA GLY A 270 23.85 8.00 8.06
C GLY A 270 22.43 7.52 8.34
N ILE A 271 22.13 6.31 7.91
CA ILE A 271 20.91 5.57 8.24
C ILE A 271 21.37 4.29 8.93
N ALA A 272 20.98 4.10 10.20
CA ALA A 272 21.30 2.89 10.94
C ALA A 272 20.05 2.05 11.23
N LEU A 273 20.23 0.73 11.27
CA LEU A 273 19.16 -0.25 11.42
C LEU A 273 19.28 -1.00 12.76
N LEU A 274 18.38 -0.69 13.70
CA LEU A 274 18.24 -1.40 14.97
C LEU A 274 17.09 -2.43 14.84
N MET A 275 17.42 -3.57 14.22
CA MET A 275 16.46 -4.64 13.90
C MET A 275 16.28 -5.63 15.07
N GLY A 276 15.21 -6.43 15.04
CA GLY A 276 14.83 -7.31 16.17
C GLY A 276 14.43 -6.59 17.46
N LYS A 277 14.17 -5.28 17.44
CA LYS A 277 13.84 -4.46 18.62
C LYS A 277 12.50 -3.73 18.39
N LYS A 278 11.62 -3.72 19.40
CA LYS A 278 10.27 -3.14 19.31
C LYS A 278 10.16 -1.86 20.12
N VAL A 279 9.69 -0.76 19.52
CA VAL A 279 9.33 0.45 20.28
C VAL A 279 7.94 0.25 20.91
N VAL A 280 7.85 0.42 22.23
CA VAL A 280 6.61 0.17 23.00
C VAL A 280 5.94 1.45 23.52
N LYS A 281 6.66 2.58 23.50
CA LYS A 281 6.11 3.89 23.92
C LYS A 281 6.85 5.05 23.27
N LEU A 282 6.13 6.14 22.99
CA LEU A 282 6.65 7.48 22.70
C LEU A 282 6.13 8.50 23.73
N ASP A 283 6.93 9.50 24.07
CA ASP A 283 6.52 10.71 24.81
C ASP A 283 6.80 11.93 23.92
N ALA A 284 5.74 12.51 23.35
CA ALA A 284 5.83 13.64 22.42
C ALA A 284 6.30 14.96 23.07
N ARG A 285 6.27 15.07 24.41
CA ARG A 285 6.71 16.29 25.12
C ARG A 285 8.19 16.22 25.48
N LYS A 286 8.65 15.05 25.92
CA LYS A 286 10.06 14.80 26.25
C LYS A 286 10.90 14.38 25.04
N LYS A 287 10.23 14.00 23.95
CA LYS A 287 10.78 13.39 22.74
C LYS A 287 11.64 12.16 23.04
N ILE A 288 11.05 11.21 23.78
CA ILE A 288 11.70 9.94 24.14
C ILE A 288 10.87 8.79 23.58
N ALA A 289 11.56 7.78 23.05
CA ALA A 289 11.03 6.45 22.74
C ALA A 289 11.57 5.43 23.74
N TRP A 290 10.78 4.39 24.04
CA TRP A 290 11.20 3.25 24.87
C TRP A 290 11.16 1.98 24.04
N LEU A 291 12.22 1.16 24.15
CA LEU A 291 12.25 -0.19 23.60
C LEU A 291 11.57 -1.19 24.55
N SER A 292 11.13 -2.33 24.01
CA SER A 292 10.58 -3.45 24.77
C SER A 292 11.54 -4.02 25.83
N THR A 293 12.85 -3.86 25.60
CA THR A 293 13.94 -4.26 26.51
C THR A 293 14.31 -3.18 27.55
N GLY A 294 13.67 -2.00 27.51
CA GLY A 294 13.76 -0.95 28.54
C GLY A 294 14.69 0.22 28.22
N GLU A 295 15.53 0.12 27.19
CA GLU A 295 16.38 1.20 26.69
C GLU A 295 15.53 2.40 26.23
N LYS A 296 16.13 3.59 26.25
CA LYS A 296 15.49 4.86 25.88
C LYS A 296 16.27 5.50 24.74
N ILE A 297 15.54 6.04 23.76
CA ILE A 297 16.11 6.77 22.63
C ILE A 297 15.44 8.14 22.60
N LYS A 298 16.21 9.21 22.81
CA LYS A 298 15.77 10.59 22.59
C LYS A 298 15.74 10.89 21.08
N TYR A 299 14.78 11.66 20.61
CA TYR A 299 14.66 12.05 19.19
C TYR A 299 14.40 13.55 19.01
N ASP A 300 14.76 14.13 17.87
CA ASP A 300 14.21 15.44 17.49
C ASP A 300 12.87 15.30 16.77
N LYS A 301 12.75 14.31 15.88
CA LYS A 301 11.52 14.01 15.12
C LYS A 301 11.30 12.50 14.98
N CYS A 302 10.04 12.07 15.01
CA CYS A 302 9.66 10.66 14.91
C CYS A 302 8.69 10.38 13.76
N LEU A 303 8.86 9.23 13.09
CA LEU A 303 7.89 8.66 12.16
C LEU A 303 7.42 7.29 12.65
N ILE A 304 6.12 7.09 12.72
CA ILE A 304 5.48 5.79 12.93
C ILE A 304 5.18 5.17 11.55
N ALA A 305 5.90 4.11 11.23
CA ALA A 305 5.79 3.32 10.00
C ALA A 305 5.55 1.83 10.32
N THR A 306 4.79 1.56 11.39
CA THR A 306 4.57 0.22 11.98
C THR A 306 3.75 -0.73 11.10
N GLY A 307 3.13 -0.24 10.01
CA GLY A 307 2.35 -1.03 9.07
C GLY A 307 1.16 -1.72 9.73
N GLY A 308 1.01 -3.02 9.48
CA GLY A 308 -0.05 -3.83 10.06
C GLY A 308 0.24 -5.32 10.07
N LYS A 309 -0.48 -6.04 10.95
CA LYS A 309 -0.47 -7.48 11.16
C LYS A 309 -1.63 -8.15 10.39
N PRO A 310 -1.48 -9.38 9.89
CA PRO A 310 -2.61 -10.14 9.34
C PRO A 310 -3.70 -10.35 10.38
N ARG A 311 -4.96 -10.36 9.93
CA ARG A 311 -6.06 -10.91 10.72
C ARG A 311 -5.98 -12.43 10.72
N ASN A 312 -6.26 -13.04 11.86
CA ASN A 312 -6.51 -14.47 11.96
C ASN A 312 -8.02 -14.75 11.97
N LEU A 313 -8.46 -15.93 11.55
CA LEU A 313 -9.83 -16.37 11.82
C LEU A 313 -9.91 -16.84 13.28
N PRO A 314 -10.93 -16.46 14.07
CA PRO A 314 -11.08 -16.93 15.44
C PRO A 314 -11.05 -18.45 15.58
N VAL A 315 -11.62 -19.18 14.61
CA VAL A 315 -11.61 -20.64 14.56
C VAL A 315 -10.22 -21.25 14.35
N LEU A 316 -9.30 -20.55 13.66
CA LEU A 316 -7.91 -20.98 13.51
C LEU A 316 -7.06 -20.50 14.70
N GLU A 317 -7.33 -19.31 15.24
CA GLU A 317 -6.63 -18.73 16.39
C GLU A 317 -6.87 -19.49 17.70
N GLN A 318 -8.08 -20.03 17.88
CA GLN A 318 -8.54 -20.73 19.08
C GLN A 318 -8.46 -22.27 18.95
N ALA A 319 -8.02 -22.78 17.79
CA ALA A 319 -7.79 -24.20 17.58
C ALA A 319 -6.63 -24.75 18.43
N GLU A 320 -6.49 -26.08 18.44
CA GLU A 320 -5.41 -26.78 19.14
C GLU A 320 -4.00 -26.43 18.59
N PRO A 321 -2.92 -26.62 19.37
CA PRO A 321 -1.55 -26.27 18.97
C PRO A 321 -1.11 -26.81 17.61
N GLU A 322 -1.59 -27.99 17.23
CA GLU A 322 -1.28 -28.72 16.00
C GLU A 322 -1.88 -28.04 14.76
N VAL A 323 -3.10 -27.50 14.86
CA VAL A 323 -3.72 -26.69 13.81
C VAL A 323 -3.02 -25.33 13.69
N ARG A 324 -2.70 -24.70 14.82
CA ARG A 324 -2.05 -23.37 14.85
C ARG A 324 -0.62 -23.40 14.31
N SER A 325 0.17 -24.42 14.66
CA SER A 325 1.51 -24.65 14.12
C SER A 325 1.50 -25.01 12.62
N ARG A 326 0.37 -25.50 12.09
CA ARG A 326 0.12 -25.72 10.65
C ARG A 326 -0.61 -24.56 9.95
N THR A 327 -0.84 -23.44 10.64
CA THR A 327 -1.43 -22.22 10.07
C THR A 327 -0.36 -21.16 9.79
N VAL A 328 -0.38 -20.55 8.60
CA VAL A 328 0.49 -19.46 8.17
C VAL A 328 -0.35 -18.19 7.98
N LEU A 329 0.08 -17.09 8.61
CA LEU A 329 -0.54 -15.76 8.48
C LEU A 329 0.36 -14.90 7.59
N TYR A 330 0.04 -14.79 6.29
CA TYR A 330 1.03 -14.43 5.29
C TYR A 330 1.34 -12.92 5.22
N ARG A 331 2.55 -12.48 5.62
CA ARG A 331 2.96 -11.06 5.63
C ARG A 331 4.41 -10.76 5.27
N ASN A 332 5.36 -11.58 5.71
CA ASN A 332 6.78 -11.26 5.80
C ASN A 332 7.68 -12.33 5.13
N ILE A 333 9.00 -12.07 5.12
CA ILE A 333 10.02 -12.96 4.53
C ILE A 333 10.04 -14.36 5.16
N GLU A 334 9.83 -14.48 6.47
CA GLU A 334 9.82 -15.78 7.16
C GLU A 334 8.51 -16.54 6.93
N ASP A 335 7.38 -15.84 6.72
CA ASP A 335 6.14 -16.49 6.23
C ASP A 335 6.32 -17.05 4.81
N PHE A 336 7.04 -16.31 3.95
CA PHE A 336 7.41 -16.79 2.61
C PHE A 336 8.29 -18.03 2.69
N LYS A 337 9.40 -18.00 3.42
CA LYS A 337 10.32 -19.14 3.60
C LYS A 337 9.61 -20.36 4.21
N ARG A 338 8.79 -20.14 5.24
CA ARG A 338 8.00 -21.20 5.91
C ARG A 338 7.02 -21.84 4.94
N LEU A 339 6.30 -21.05 4.13
CA LEU A 339 5.38 -21.60 3.14
C LEU A 339 6.12 -22.29 1.99
N ASP A 340 7.24 -21.74 1.51
CA ASP A 340 8.04 -22.39 0.47
C ASP A 340 8.53 -23.76 0.93
N SER A 341 9.16 -23.83 2.11
CA SER A 341 9.61 -25.08 2.72
C SER A 341 8.48 -26.10 2.89
N ILE A 342 7.29 -25.65 3.33
CA ILE A 342 6.10 -26.51 3.38
C ILE A 342 5.74 -27.05 1.99
N THR A 343 5.79 -26.23 0.93
CA THR A 343 5.46 -26.67 -0.45
C THR A 343 6.46 -27.64 -1.07
N GLN A 344 7.60 -27.90 -0.41
CA GLN A 344 8.56 -28.94 -0.84
C GLN A 344 8.17 -30.35 -0.35
N SER A 345 7.23 -30.48 0.59
CA SER A 345 6.85 -31.76 1.21
C SER A 345 5.34 -31.97 1.44
N ALA A 346 4.54 -30.90 1.48
CA ALA A 346 3.09 -30.98 1.59
C ALA A 346 2.44 -31.56 0.32
N GLN A 347 1.44 -32.41 0.49
CA GLN A 347 0.58 -32.91 -0.58
C GLN A 347 -0.63 -32.00 -0.80
N SER A 348 -0.99 -31.19 0.20
CA SER A 348 -2.27 -30.49 0.27
C SER A 348 -2.21 -29.21 1.09
N ILE A 349 -2.67 -28.08 0.54
CA ILE A 349 -2.73 -26.77 1.21
C ILE A 349 -4.11 -26.12 0.99
N ALA A 350 -4.70 -25.54 2.05
CA ALA A 350 -5.89 -24.69 1.94
C ALA A 350 -5.55 -23.22 2.17
N ILE A 351 -5.85 -22.37 1.19
CA ILE A 351 -5.84 -20.91 1.33
C ILE A 351 -7.24 -20.47 1.76
N VAL A 352 -7.34 -19.75 2.89
CA VAL A 352 -8.60 -19.20 3.39
C VAL A 352 -8.61 -17.69 3.14
N GLY A 353 -9.49 -17.26 2.23
CA GLY A 353 -9.61 -15.87 1.79
C GLY A 353 -9.57 -15.71 0.26
N GLY A 354 -10.61 -15.08 -0.29
CA GLY A 354 -10.76 -14.82 -1.73
C GLY A 354 -10.18 -13.48 -2.19
N GLY A 355 -9.53 -12.70 -1.32
CA GLY A 355 -8.93 -11.41 -1.67
C GLY A 355 -7.68 -11.53 -2.55
N PHE A 356 -7.18 -10.40 -3.06
CA PHE A 356 -6.03 -10.36 -3.99
C PHE A 356 -4.85 -11.23 -3.52
N LEU A 357 -4.32 -11.00 -2.31
CA LEU A 357 -3.21 -11.80 -1.75
C LEU A 357 -3.51 -13.32 -1.73
N GLY A 358 -4.73 -13.72 -1.39
CA GLY A 358 -5.13 -15.13 -1.39
C GLY A 358 -5.16 -15.72 -2.80
N SER A 359 -5.60 -14.93 -3.79
CA SER A 359 -5.63 -15.34 -5.20
C SER A 359 -4.26 -15.33 -5.88
N GLU A 360 -3.37 -14.40 -5.52
CA GLU A 360 -1.96 -14.41 -5.94
C GLU A 360 -1.28 -15.70 -5.48
N LEU A 361 -1.39 -16.00 -4.18
CA LEU A 361 -0.90 -17.25 -3.58
C LEU A 361 -1.59 -18.48 -4.19
N ALA A 362 -2.87 -18.43 -4.52
CA ALA A 362 -3.57 -19.53 -5.17
C ALA A 362 -2.99 -19.82 -6.57
N CYS A 363 -2.78 -18.80 -7.40
CA CYS A 363 -2.14 -18.97 -8.70
C CYS A 363 -0.69 -19.47 -8.58
N ALA A 364 0.09 -18.88 -7.67
CA ALA A 364 1.47 -19.27 -7.39
C ALA A 364 1.61 -20.74 -6.95
N LEU A 365 0.83 -21.16 -5.95
CA LEU A 365 0.85 -22.52 -5.43
C LEU A 365 0.22 -23.52 -6.41
N GLY A 366 -0.85 -23.15 -7.11
CA GLY A 366 -1.47 -23.98 -8.14
C GLY A 366 -0.48 -24.28 -9.27
N LYS A 367 0.25 -23.27 -9.76
CA LYS A 367 1.25 -23.44 -10.83
C LYS A 367 2.42 -24.34 -10.43
N ARG A 368 2.83 -24.30 -9.16
CA ARG A 368 3.79 -25.28 -8.60
C ARG A 368 3.13 -26.66 -8.43
N GLY A 369 1.88 -26.73 -8.01
CA GLY A 369 1.10 -27.96 -7.87
C GLY A 369 0.92 -28.74 -9.16
N GLN A 370 0.71 -28.06 -10.29
CA GLN A 370 0.70 -28.67 -11.63
C GLN A 370 2.02 -29.40 -11.97
N LYS A 371 3.16 -28.96 -11.41
CA LYS A 371 4.48 -29.60 -11.60
C LYS A 371 4.80 -30.65 -10.53
N ALA A 372 4.38 -30.43 -9.28
CA ALA A 372 4.83 -31.19 -8.10
C ALA A 372 3.77 -32.11 -7.47
N GLY A 373 2.52 -32.10 -7.95
CA GLY A 373 1.43 -32.89 -7.38
C GLY A 373 0.76 -32.29 -6.13
N LEU A 374 1.16 -31.10 -5.71
CA LEU A 374 0.56 -30.37 -4.59
C LEU A 374 -0.88 -29.95 -4.92
N LYS A 375 -1.85 -30.43 -4.12
CA LYS A 375 -3.27 -30.09 -4.23
C LYS A 375 -3.58 -28.79 -3.47
N VAL A 376 -4.01 -27.76 -4.19
CA VAL A 376 -4.34 -26.44 -3.60
C VAL A 376 -5.85 -26.23 -3.58
N TYR A 377 -6.38 -25.85 -2.43
CA TYR A 377 -7.76 -25.37 -2.27
C TYR A 377 -7.75 -23.86 -1.97
N GLN A 378 -8.76 -23.12 -2.44
CA GLN A 378 -9.01 -21.74 -1.99
C GLN A 378 -10.46 -21.60 -1.50
N ILE A 379 -10.67 -21.26 -0.22
CA ILE A 379 -11.96 -21.30 0.47
C ILE A 379 -12.37 -19.89 0.91
N PHE A 380 -13.56 -19.44 0.54
CA PHE A 380 -14.07 -18.11 0.95
C PHE A 380 -15.59 -17.94 0.79
N PRO A 381 -16.24 -17.04 1.58
CA PRO A 381 -17.69 -16.85 1.58
C PRO A 381 -18.24 -16.05 0.40
N GLU A 382 -17.40 -15.35 -0.37
CA GLU A 382 -17.83 -14.64 -1.58
C GLU A 382 -18.24 -15.60 -2.72
N LYS A 383 -19.08 -15.12 -3.64
CA LYS A 383 -19.48 -15.84 -4.87
C LYS A 383 -18.33 -16.16 -5.83
N GLY A 384 -17.20 -15.51 -5.67
CA GLY A 384 -16.05 -15.57 -6.57
C GLY A 384 -14.88 -14.73 -6.05
N ASN A 385 -13.73 -14.84 -6.71
CA ASN A 385 -12.49 -14.20 -6.28
C ASN A 385 -12.61 -12.67 -6.31
N MET A 386 -12.02 -12.02 -5.29
CA MET A 386 -12.14 -10.60 -4.98
C MET A 386 -13.58 -10.05 -5.00
N GLY A 387 -14.60 -10.87 -4.69
CA GLY A 387 -16.02 -10.49 -4.78
C GLY A 387 -16.51 -9.35 -3.86
N LYS A 388 -15.66 -8.81 -2.96
CA LYS A 388 -15.89 -7.54 -2.24
C LYS A 388 -15.47 -6.28 -3.02
N VAL A 389 -14.70 -6.46 -4.10
CA VAL A 389 -14.11 -5.39 -4.92
C VAL A 389 -14.63 -5.50 -6.35
N LEU A 390 -14.49 -6.67 -6.98
CA LEU A 390 -14.85 -6.89 -8.37
C LEU A 390 -16.37 -7.05 -8.55
N PRO A 391 -16.95 -6.53 -9.66
CA PRO A 391 -18.33 -6.87 -10.05
C PRO A 391 -18.44 -8.36 -10.42
N GLU A 392 -19.65 -8.93 -10.32
CA GLU A 392 -19.86 -10.38 -10.35
C GLU A 392 -19.34 -11.07 -11.63
N TYR A 393 -19.39 -10.41 -12.80
CA TYR A 393 -18.79 -10.93 -14.03
C TYR A 393 -17.28 -11.16 -13.87
N LEU A 394 -16.54 -10.12 -13.49
CA LEU A 394 -15.09 -10.16 -13.42
C LEU A 394 -14.63 -11.03 -12.25
N SER A 395 -15.34 -11.01 -11.12
CA SER A 395 -15.12 -11.92 -10.00
C SER A 395 -15.22 -13.40 -10.40
N LYS A 396 -16.25 -13.78 -11.19
CA LYS A 396 -16.39 -15.13 -11.75
C LYS A 396 -15.35 -15.46 -12.81
N TRP A 397 -14.95 -14.49 -13.64
CA TRP A 397 -13.86 -14.65 -14.60
C TRP A 397 -12.54 -14.94 -13.86
N THR A 398 -12.24 -14.21 -12.78
CA THR A 398 -11.06 -14.46 -11.95
C THR A 398 -11.09 -15.84 -11.30
N THR A 399 -12.25 -16.30 -10.81
CA THR A 399 -12.38 -17.68 -10.30
C THR A 399 -12.02 -18.71 -11.37
N ARG A 400 -12.54 -18.58 -12.60
CA ARG A 400 -12.16 -19.47 -13.71
C ARG A 400 -10.68 -19.39 -14.08
N LYS A 401 -10.03 -18.23 -13.89
CA LYS A 401 -8.57 -18.08 -14.02
C LYS A 401 -7.85 -18.90 -12.95
N VAL A 402 -8.21 -18.75 -11.68
CA VAL A 402 -7.58 -19.47 -10.56
C VAL A 402 -7.78 -21.00 -10.69
N GLU A 403 -8.96 -21.44 -11.12
CA GLU A 403 -9.26 -22.86 -11.42
C GLU A 403 -8.37 -23.43 -12.55
N LYS A 404 -8.06 -22.64 -13.59
CA LYS A 404 -7.13 -23.04 -14.67
C LYS A 404 -5.68 -23.26 -14.21
N GLU A 405 -5.28 -22.73 -13.05
CA GLU A 405 -3.99 -23.05 -12.41
C GLU A 405 -4.03 -24.35 -11.59
N GLY A 406 -5.12 -25.13 -11.66
CA GLY A 406 -5.28 -26.40 -10.93
C GLY A 406 -5.76 -26.25 -9.49
N VAL A 407 -6.22 -25.05 -9.10
CA VAL A 407 -6.74 -24.78 -7.76
C VAL A 407 -8.20 -25.19 -7.65
N ILE A 408 -8.56 -25.86 -6.56
CA ILE A 408 -9.95 -26.17 -6.22
C ILE A 408 -10.55 -24.99 -5.47
N VAL A 409 -11.30 -24.13 -6.17
CA VAL A 409 -11.93 -22.95 -5.58
C VAL A 409 -13.28 -23.32 -4.97
N MET A 410 -13.47 -22.95 -3.69
CA MET A 410 -14.64 -23.25 -2.87
C MET A 410 -15.31 -21.93 -2.48
N THR A 411 -16.10 -21.39 -3.41
CA THR A 411 -16.89 -20.17 -3.26
C THR A 411 -18.09 -20.38 -2.33
N ASN A 412 -18.62 -19.32 -1.72
CA ASN A 412 -19.74 -19.36 -0.77
C ASN A 412 -19.49 -20.23 0.47
N GLN A 413 -18.23 -20.55 0.82
CA GLN A 413 -17.86 -21.39 1.95
C GLN A 413 -17.15 -20.59 3.05
N SER A 414 -17.68 -20.61 4.27
CA SER A 414 -16.95 -20.16 5.46
C SER A 414 -16.32 -21.35 6.18
N VAL A 415 -15.09 -21.23 6.67
CA VAL A 415 -14.52 -22.22 7.61
C VAL A 415 -15.21 -22.06 8.97
N THR A 416 -15.83 -23.13 9.47
CA THR A 416 -16.65 -23.14 10.69
C THR A 416 -16.01 -23.91 11.85
N ASN A 417 -15.16 -24.91 11.55
CA ASN A 417 -14.34 -25.63 12.52
C ASN A 417 -12.98 -25.99 11.91
N ALA A 418 -11.95 -26.17 12.74
CA ALA A 418 -10.64 -26.64 12.32
C ALA A 418 -10.02 -27.53 13.41
N THR A 419 -9.71 -28.78 13.06
CA THR A 419 -9.20 -29.80 14.00
C THR A 419 -8.05 -30.60 13.38
N PHE A 420 -7.14 -31.12 14.19
CA PHE A 420 -6.05 -31.99 13.75
C PHE A 420 -6.45 -33.46 13.82
N LYS A 421 -6.35 -34.18 12.70
CA LYS A 421 -6.75 -35.60 12.59
C LYS A 421 -5.90 -36.31 11.56
N ASP A 422 -5.49 -37.54 11.85
CA ASP A 422 -4.77 -38.44 10.93
C ASP A 422 -3.53 -37.79 10.26
N GLY A 423 -2.86 -36.88 10.97
CA GLY A 423 -1.67 -36.14 10.50
C GLY A 423 -1.96 -34.83 9.74
N LYS A 424 -3.23 -34.51 9.46
CA LYS A 424 -3.68 -33.33 8.68
C LYS A 424 -4.56 -32.39 9.50
N VAL A 425 -4.70 -31.16 9.03
CA VAL A 425 -5.73 -30.21 9.49
C VAL A 425 -7.01 -30.48 8.68
N GLN A 426 -8.06 -30.90 9.37
CA GLN A 426 -9.41 -31.05 8.86
C GLN A 426 -10.17 -29.73 9.05
N LEU A 427 -10.48 -29.05 7.94
CA LEU A 427 -11.34 -27.86 7.94
C LEU A 427 -12.79 -28.28 7.67
N SER A 428 -13.72 -27.86 8.54
CA SER A 428 -15.17 -27.95 8.28
C SER A 428 -15.68 -26.63 7.71
N THR A 429 -16.65 -26.70 6.80
CA THR A 429 -17.22 -25.52 6.11
C THR A 429 -18.67 -25.25 6.51
N SER A 430 -19.24 -24.11 6.08
CA SER A 430 -20.63 -23.72 6.32
C SER A 430 -21.64 -24.68 5.69
N GLU A 431 -21.36 -25.21 4.50
CA GLU A 431 -22.23 -26.17 3.82
C GLU A 431 -21.94 -27.63 4.21
N GLY A 432 -21.21 -27.85 5.31
CA GLY A 432 -20.92 -29.19 5.85
C GLY A 432 -19.87 -30.01 5.10
N LEU A 433 -19.20 -29.44 4.08
CA LEU A 433 -18.06 -30.08 3.43
C LEU A 433 -16.83 -30.05 4.36
N THR A 434 -16.05 -31.13 4.34
CA THR A 434 -14.76 -31.26 5.05
C THR A 434 -13.59 -31.26 4.08
N VAL A 435 -12.49 -30.58 4.42
CA VAL A 435 -11.29 -30.47 3.60
C VAL A 435 -10.04 -30.76 4.45
N ASP A 436 -9.37 -31.88 4.15
CA ASP A 436 -8.16 -32.31 4.86
C ASP A 436 -6.90 -31.81 4.13
N VAL A 437 -6.03 -31.08 4.84
CA VAL A 437 -4.81 -30.47 4.31
C VAL A 437 -3.62 -30.56 5.26
N ASP A 438 -2.40 -30.47 4.73
CA ASP A 438 -1.17 -30.51 5.54
C ASP A 438 -0.86 -29.15 6.19
N CYS A 439 -1.32 -28.06 5.57
CA CYS A 439 -1.11 -26.67 5.99
C CYS A 439 -2.28 -25.76 5.56
N VAL A 440 -2.53 -24.71 6.34
CA VAL A 440 -3.55 -23.68 6.10
C VAL A 440 -2.87 -22.32 5.97
N VAL A 441 -3.24 -21.52 4.97
CA VAL A 441 -2.77 -20.14 4.79
C VAL A 441 -3.95 -19.19 4.92
N ALA A 442 -3.93 -18.28 5.90
CA ALA A 442 -4.99 -17.28 6.06
C ALA A 442 -4.60 -15.97 5.37
N ALA A 443 -5.46 -15.50 4.46
CA ALA A 443 -5.28 -14.30 3.64
C ALA A 443 -6.54 -13.39 3.71
N ILE A 444 -7.01 -13.13 4.93
CA ILE A 444 -8.31 -12.48 5.22
C ILE A 444 -8.22 -10.96 5.52
N GLY A 445 -7.11 -10.31 5.17
CA GLY A 445 -6.88 -8.88 5.36
C GLY A 445 -6.03 -8.52 6.59
N LEU A 446 -5.90 -7.22 6.88
CA LEU A 446 -4.93 -6.66 7.83
C LEU A 446 -5.59 -5.87 8.97
N GLU A 447 -4.88 -5.74 10.07
CA GLU A 447 -5.10 -4.71 11.11
C GLU A 447 -3.87 -3.81 11.22
N PRO A 448 -4.02 -2.47 11.32
CA PRO A 448 -2.89 -1.58 11.53
C PRO A 448 -2.26 -1.79 12.91
N ASN A 449 -0.93 -1.73 12.99
CA ASN A 449 -0.17 -1.95 14.22
C ASN A 449 -0.20 -0.70 15.11
N VAL A 450 -1.28 -0.59 15.90
CA VAL A 450 -1.67 0.57 16.72
C VAL A 450 -1.37 0.42 18.21
N GLU A 451 -0.70 -0.65 18.63
CA GLU A 451 -0.39 -0.97 20.04
C GLU A 451 0.33 0.20 20.74
N LEU A 452 1.20 0.89 20.00
CA LEU A 452 1.96 2.06 20.45
C LEU A 452 1.07 3.25 20.85
N ALA A 453 -0.14 3.38 20.30
CA ALA A 453 -0.99 4.56 20.47
C ALA A 453 -1.44 4.78 21.92
N ARG A 454 -1.90 3.70 22.59
CA ARG A 454 -2.38 3.76 23.98
C ARG A 454 -1.26 4.14 24.95
N ALA A 455 -0.07 3.59 24.76
CA ALA A 455 1.10 3.91 25.60
C ALA A 455 1.59 5.36 25.41
N SER A 456 1.29 5.96 24.26
CA SER A 456 1.83 7.24 23.78
C SER A 456 0.82 8.39 23.72
N ASN A 457 -0.45 8.16 24.12
CA ASN A 457 -1.57 9.11 24.03
C ASN A 457 -1.79 9.68 22.61
N LEU A 458 -1.72 8.80 21.60
CA LEU A 458 -2.03 9.11 20.21
C LEU A 458 -3.46 8.69 19.86
N GLU A 459 -4.11 9.45 18.98
CA GLU A 459 -5.49 9.20 18.55
C GLU A 459 -5.56 8.14 17.45
N LEU A 460 -6.63 7.35 17.49
CA LEU A 460 -6.95 6.30 16.51
C LEU A 460 -8.31 6.58 15.87
N ASP A 461 -8.48 6.23 14.60
CA ASP A 461 -9.78 6.31 13.94
C ASP A 461 -10.65 5.09 14.32
N PRO A 462 -11.84 5.30 14.92
CA PRO A 462 -12.66 4.20 15.42
C PRO A 462 -13.43 3.43 14.35
N VAL A 463 -13.39 3.87 13.08
CA VAL A 463 -14.13 3.26 11.96
C VAL A 463 -13.18 2.57 10.98
N ASN A 464 -12.10 3.25 10.61
CA ASN A 464 -11.10 2.79 9.63
C ASN A 464 -9.92 2.04 10.26
N GLY A 465 -9.73 2.23 11.57
CA GLY A 465 -8.50 1.87 12.28
C GLY A 465 -7.31 2.75 11.88
N GLY A 466 -6.19 2.57 12.58
CA GLY A 466 -4.95 3.31 12.33
C GLY A 466 -4.91 4.65 13.07
N PHE A 467 -3.72 5.27 13.09
CA PHE A 467 -3.48 6.54 13.76
C PHE A 467 -4.09 7.70 12.99
N LEU A 468 -4.81 8.59 13.69
CA LEU A 468 -5.33 9.81 13.09
C LEU A 468 -4.20 10.81 12.86
N VAL A 469 -4.09 11.30 11.62
CA VAL A 469 -3.12 12.34 11.23
C VAL A 469 -3.78 13.59 10.63
N ASN A 470 -3.09 14.72 10.67
CA ASN A 470 -3.47 15.93 9.93
C ASN A 470 -3.13 15.81 8.43
N ALA A 471 -3.36 16.88 7.67
CA ALA A 471 -3.07 16.91 6.23
C ALA A 471 -1.58 16.73 5.90
N GLU A 472 -0.67 17.10 6.81
CA GLU A 472 0.80 16.99 6.66
C GLU A 472 1.35 15.67 7.23
N LEU A 473 0.47 14.71 7.53
CA LEU A 473 0.73 13.39 8.11
C LEU A 473 1.22 13.39 9.58
N GLU A 474 1.08 14.49 10.33
CA GLU A 474 1.36 14.54 11.78
C GLU A 474 0.22 13.94 12.60
N ALA A 475 0.53 13.07 13.57
CA ALA A 475 -0.39 12.71 14.67
C ALA A 475 -0.22 13.64 15.88
N ARG A 476 1.00 14.16 16.07
CA ARG A 476 1.39 15.20 17.03
C ARG A 476 2.50 16.03 16.40
N ARG A 477 2.74 17.24 16.94
CA ARG A 477 3.95 18.01 16.61
C ARG A 477 5.19 17.11 16.76
N ASP A 478 6.04 17.12 15.73
CA ASP A 478 7.26 16.32 15.63
C ASP A 478 7.05 14.77 15.61
N ILE A 479 5.80 14.28 15.41
CA ILE A 479 5.47 12.85 15.22
C ILE A 479 4.54 12.64 14.02
N TRP A 480 5.06 12.02 12.95
CA TRP A 480 4.33 11.66 11.74
C TRP A 480 3.90 10.19 11.71
N VAL A 481 2.95 9.83 10.83
CA VAL A 481 2.56 8.43 10.55
C VAL A 481 2.42 8.20 9.04
N ALA A 482 2.92 7.06 8.53
CA ALA A 482 2.88 6.71 7.12
C ALA A 482 2.62 5.21 6.87
N GLY A 483 2.25 4.85 5.63
CA GLY A 483 1.92 3.47 5.24
C GLY A 483 0.64 2.93 5.90
N ASP A 484 0.48 1.60 5.94
CA ASP A 484 -0.76 0.88 6.34
C ASP A 484 -1.34 1.30 7.71
N ALA A 485 -0.52 1.91 8.57
CA ALA A 485 -0.87 2.39 9.91
C ALA A 485 -1.58 3.75 9.94
N ALA A 486 -1.48 4.57 8.90
CA ALA A 486 -2.00 5.94 8.89
C ALA A 486 -3.47 6.02 8.44
N CYS A 487 -4.34 6.59 9.29
CA CYS A 487 -5.66 7.06 8.89
C CYS A 487 -5.57 8.52 8.47
N PHE A 488 -5.29 8.75 7.19
CA PHE A 488 -5.15 10.08 6.60
C PHE A 488 -6.51 10.66 6.17
N TYR A 489 -6.49 11.92 5.75
CA TYR A 489 -7.66 12.57 5.14
C TYR A 489 -7.44 12.66 3.63
N ASP A 490 -8.11 11.80 2.87
CA ASP A 490 -8.12 11.82 1.42
C ASP A 490 -8.90 13.04 0.91
N ILE A 491 -8.30 13.79 -0.02
CA ILE A 491 -8.85 15.06 -0.55
C ILE A 491 -10.23 14.90 -1.22
N LYS A 492 -10.58 13.70 -1.70
CA LYS A 492 -11.90 13.40 -2.29
C LYS A 492 -12.79 12.55 -1.38
N LEU A 493 -12.18 11.65 -0.60
CA LEU A 493 -12.90 10.56 0.08
C LEU A 493 -13.01 10.74 1.61
N GLY A 494 -12.33 11.73 2.20
CA GLY A 494 -12.34 11.97 3.64
C GLY A 494 -11.43 11.00 4.42
N ARG A 495 -11.80 10.67 5.66
CA ARG A 495 -11.00 9.77 6.51
C ARG A 495 -10.94 8.36 5.90
N ARG A 496 -9.74 7.89 5.58
CA ARG A 496 -9.50 6.50 5.16
C ARG A 496 -8.11 6.01 5.54
N ARG A 497 -7.91 4.69 5.39
CA ARG A 497 -6.64 3.96 5.55
C ARG A 497 -6.53 3.00 4.36
N VAL A 498 -5.33 2.81 3.79
CA VAL A 498 -5.12 1.90 2.65
C VAL A 498 -3.83 1.09 2.81
N GLU A 499 -3.81 -0.09 2.18
CA GLU A 499 -2.76 -1.11 2.31
C GLU A 499 -1.96 -1.23 1.00
N HIS A 500 -1.58 -0.08 0.43
CA HIS A 500 -0.96 0.02 -0.89
C HIS A 500 0.54 0.31 -0.80
N HIS A 501 1.35 -0.34 -1.65
CA HIS A 501 2.79 -0.02 -1.79
C HIS A 501 3.01 1.45 -2.19
N ASP A 502 2.25 1.93 -3.17
CA ASP A 502 2.22 3.34 -3.60
C ASP A 502 1.92 4.30 -2.44
N HIS A 503 0.86 4.03 -1.64
CA HIS A 503 0.57 4.82 -0.44
C HIS A 503 1.77 4.85 0.51
N ALA A 504 2.38 3.69 0.79
CA ALA A 504 3.53 3.61 1.69
C ALA A 504 4.75 4.39 1.16
N VAL A 505 5.10 4.28 -0.12
CA VAL A 505 6.19 5.04 -0.75
C VAL A 505 5.93 6.55 -0.66
N VAL A 506 4.75 7.00 -1.09
CA VAL A 506 4.46 8.44 -1.23
C VAL A 506 4.16 9.10 0.12
N SER A 507 3.47 8.42 1.05
CA SER A 507 3.25 8.95 2.41
C SER A 507 4.54 8.94 3.23
N GLY A 508 5.37 7.89 3.10
CA GLY A 508 6.70 7.84 3.71
C GLY A 508 7.59 8.98 3.21
N ARG A 509 7.68 9.15 1.89
CA ARG A 509 8.40 10.27 1.25
C ARG A 509 7.91 11.61 1.79
N LEU A 510 6.61 11.87 1.78
CA LEU A 510 6.05 13.14 2.27
C LEU A 510 6.35 13.38 3.76
N ALA A 511 6.24 12.35 4.60
CA ALA A 511 6.58 12.46 6.01
C ALA A 511 8.06 12.84 6.19
N GLY A 512 8.98 12.22 5.43
CA GLY A 512 10.40 12.59 5.44
C GLY A 512 10.67 14.03 4.94
N GLU A 513 9.92 14.50 3.94
CA GLU A 513 9.96 15.89 3.47
C GLU A 513 9.46 16.88 4.55
N ASN A 514 8.38 16.55 5.26
CA ASN A 514 7.82 17.38 6.34
C ASN A 514 8.69 17.34 7.61
N MET A 515 9.31 16.20 7.92
CA MET A 515 10.37 16.08 8.93
C MET A 515 11.57 16.98 8.58
N THR A 516 11.87 17.17 7.29
CA THR A 516 12.86 18.16 6.78
C THR A 516 12.21 19.50 6.36
N GLY A 517 11.11 19.88 7.01
CA GLY A 517 10.56 21.24 6.99
C GLY A 517 9.77 21.66 5.76
N ALA A 518 9.34 20.73 4.90
CA ALA A 518 8.61 21.08 3.67
C ALA A 518 7.18 21.61 3.88
N ALA A 519 6.52 21.22 4.98
CA ALA A 519 5.13 21.60 5.33
C ALA A 519 4.12 21.43 4.17
N LYS A 520 4.12 20.23 3.56
CA LYS A 520 3.31 19.89 2.38
C LYS A 520 2.17 18.92 2.75
N PRO A 521 0.95 19.12 2.24
CA PRO A 521 -0.18 18.23 2.49
C PRO A 521 -0.20 16.98 1.61
N TYR A 522 -0.79 15.89 2.11
CA TYR A 522 -0.99 14.63 1.38
C TYR A 522 -2.22 14.71 0.47
N TRP A 523 -2.01 15.07 -0.79
CA TRP A 523 -3.06 15.10 -1.84
C TRP A 523 -2.94 13.94 -2.85
N HIS A 524 -2.10 12.94 -2.57
CA HIS A 524 -1.88 11.82 -3.48
C HIS A 524 -3.06 10.85 -3.51
N GLN A 525 -3.66 10.67 -4.68
CA GLN A 525 -4.70 9.66 -4.89
C GLN A 525 -4.02 8.31 -5.14
N SER A 526 -3.89 7.52 -4.07
CA SER A 526 -3.10 6.30 -4.11
C SER A 526 -3.75 5.17 -4.92
N MET A 527 -2.94 4.50 -5.73
CA MET A 527 -3.27 3.32 -6.53
C MET A 527 -2.88 2.01 -5.83
N PHE A 528 -3.46 0.90 -6.30
CA PHE A 528 -3.13 -0.48 -5.96
C PHE A 528 -2.92 -1.29 -7.24
N TRP A 529 -2.15 -2.38 -7.18
CA TRP A 529 -2.09 -3.38 -8.26
C TRP A 529 -1.98 -4.81 -7.72
N SER A 530 -2.34 -5.79 -8.55
CA SER A 530 -2.24 -7.23 -8.24
C SER A 530 -1.96 -8.04 -9.51
N ASP A 531 -1.12 -9.07 -9.39
CA ASP A 531 -0.68 -9.92 -10.50
C ASP A 531 -1.05 -11.37 -10.19
N LEU A 532 -1.88 -11.98 -11.02
CA LEU A 532 -2.14 -13.41 -10.96
C LEU A 532 -1.13 -14.14 -11.86
N GLY A 533 0.17 -13.89 -11.64
CA GLY A 533 1.25 -14.30 -12.55
C GLY A 533 1.40 -13.38 -13.78
N PRO A 534 2.16 -13.80 -14.80
CA PRO A 534 2.62 -12.94 -15.90
C PRO A 534 1.52 -12.49 -16.89
N ASP A 535 0.35 -13.12 -16.88
CA ASP A 535 -0.65 -12.99 -17.95
C ASP A 535 -1.90 -12.16 -17.55
N VAL A 536 -2.07 -11.89 -16.25
CA VAL A 536 -3.29 -11.26 -15.70
C VAL A 536 -2.96 -10.26 -14.59
N GLY A 537 -3.21 -8.99 -14.85
CA GLY A 537 -3.02 -7.90 -13.90
C GLY A 537 -4.29 -7.09 -13.65
N TYR A 538 -4.39 -6.52 -12.45
CA TYR A 538 -5.41 -5.56 -12.06
C TYR A 538 -4.75 -4.32 -11.46
N GLU A 539 -5.31 -3.15 -11.72
CA GLU A 539 -5.00 -1.93 -10.98
C GLU A 539 -6.27 -1.28 -10.42
N ALA A 540 -6.16 -0.52 -9.33
CA ALA A 540 -7.31 0.10 -8.69
C ALA A 540 -6.99 1.44 -8.05
N ILE A 541 -7.95 2.36 -8.04
CA ILE A 541 -7.84 3.68 -7.42
C ILE A 541 -9.21 4.19 -6.93
N GLY A 542 -9.21 4.99 -5.85
CA GLY A 542 -10.43 5.55 -5.25
C GLY A 542 -11.11 4.60 -4.25
N ILE A 543 -12.44 4.48 -4.33
CA ILE A 543 -13.25 3.48 -3.60
C ILE A 543 -13.71 2.41 -4.61
N VAL A 544 -13.17 1.20 -4.47
CA VAL A 544 -13.51 0.04 -5.30
C VAL A 544 -14.21 -1.02 -4.45
N ASP A 545 -15.53 -0.87 -4.29
CA ASP A 545 -16.40 -1.71 -3.45
C ASP A 545 -17.54 -2.26 -4.31
N SER A 546 -17.71 -3.59 -4.33
CA SER A 546 -18.67 -4.28 -5.20
C SER A 546 -20.14 -4.07 -4.81
N SER A 547 -20.42 -3.44 -3.66
CA SER A 547 -21.77 -3.01 -3.26
C SER A 547 -22.20 -1.68 -3.89
N LEU A 548 -21.28 -0.91 -4.47
CA LEU A 548 -21.58 0.30 -5.23
C LEU A 548 -22.14 -0.04 -6.62
N PRO A 549 -23.01 0.80 -7.20
CA PRO A 549 -23.34 0.71 -8.62
C PRO A 549 -22.08 0.83 -9.49
N THR A 550 -21.85 -0.14 -10.37
CA THR A 550 -20.71 -0.16 -11.30
C THR A 550 -21.16 -0.09 -12.75
N VAL A 551 -20.41 0.65 -13.57
CA VAL A 551 -20.44 0.51 -15.04
C VAL A 551 -19.12 -0.11 -15.47
N ALA A 552 -19.18 -1.20 -16.23
CA ALA A 552 -18.01 -1.91 -16.72
C ALA A 552 -18.03 -1.95 -18.25
N VAL A 553 -16.88 -1.68 -18.86
CA VAL A 553 -16.68 -1.73 -20.31
C VAL A 553 -15.47 -2.63 -20.58
N PHE A 554 -15.68 -3.68 -21.37
CA PHE A 554 -14.71 -4.75 -21.63
C PHE A 554 -14.47 -4.90 -23.13
N THR A 555 -13.28 -5.37 -23.51
CA THR A 555 -12.95 -5.72 -24.90
C THR A 555 -11.98 -6.92 -24.95
N LYS A 556 -11.67 -7.42 -26.14
CA LYS A 556 -10.71 -8.52 -26.33
C LYS A 556 -9.28 -8.00 -26.07
N ALA A 557 -8.45 -8.79 -25.40
CA ALA A 557 -7.07 -8.40 -25.09
C ALA A 557 -6.13 -8.61 -26.29
N THR A 558 -5.10 -7.77 -26.39
CA THR A 558 -3.93 -7.99 -27.26
C THR A 558 -2.79 -8.64 -26.48
N GLU A 559 -1.76 -9.13 -27.16
CA GLU A 559 -0.56 -9.71 -26.52
C GLU A 559 0.16 -8.71 -25.58
N LYS A 560 0.00 -7.40 -25.82
CA LYS A 560 0.57 -6.33 -24.99
C LYS A 560 -0.20 -6.07 -23.70
N ASP A 561 -1.44 -6.55 -23.59
CA ASP A 561 -2.32 -6.29 -22.45
C ASP A 561 -2.05 -7.25 -21.28
N THR A 562 -0.78 -7.44 -20.91
CA THR A 562 -0.34 -8.40 -19.88
C THR A 562 0.68 -7.79 -18.91
N PRO A 563 0.71 -8.25 -17.62
CA PRO A 563 1.80 -7.97 -16.69
C PRO A 563 3.19 -8.12 -17.29
N LYS A 564 3.42 -9.19 -18.06
CA LYS A 564 4.72 -9.45 -18.69
C LYS A 564 5.12 -8.37 -19.69
N ALA A 565 4.25 -8.05 -20.65
CA ALA A 565 4.57 -7.09 -21.71
C ALA A 565 4.89 -5.69 -21.15
N VAL A 566 4.15 -5.24 -20.13
CA VAL A 566 4.41 -3.95 -19.45
C VAL A 566 5.76 -3.92 -18.74
N VAL A 567 6.19 -5.05 -18.18
CA VAL A 567 7.50 -5.18 -17.51
C VAL A 567 8.64 -5.33 -18.52
N GLU A 568 8.38 -5.89 -19.70
CA GLU A 568 9.31 -5.89 -20.83
C GLU A 568 9.48 -4.50 -21.44
N GLU A 569 8.41 -3.69 -21.54
CA GLU A 569 8.46 -2.30 -22.02
C GLU A 569 9.13 -1.35 -21.01
N SER A 570 8.70 -1.37 -19.74
CA SER A 570 9.16 -0.40 -18.73
C SER A 570 10.43 -0.81 -17.98
N GLY A 571 10.82 -2.09 -18.02
CA GLY A 571 11.97 -2.63 -17.29
C GLY A 571 11.78 -2.77 -15.77
N GLU A 572 10.57 -2.47 -15.26
CA GLU A 572 10.20 -2.29 -13.85
C GLU A 572 8.85 -2.97 -13.56
N ASN A 573 8.70 -3.61 -12.40
CA ASN A 573 7.58 -4.50 -12.06
C ASN A 573 6.68 -3.99 -10.91
N LEU A 574 7.18 -3.04 -10.10
CA LEU A 574 6.38 -2.28 -9.17
C LEU A 574 5.56 -1.25 -9.95
N ARG A 575 4.26 -1.51 -10.18
CA ARG A 575 3.41 -0.62 -11.02
C ARG A 575 3.35 0.81 -10.52
N SER A 576 3.46 1.00 -9.20
CA SER A 576 3.58 2.34 -8.60
C SER A 576 4.80 3.14 -9.06
N GLU A 577 5.81 2.49 -9.64
CA GLU A 577 7.01 3.12 -10.20
C GLU A 577 6.85 3.32 -11.72
N SER A 578 6.31 2.35 -12.47
CA SER A 578 6.03 2.54 -13.92
C SER A 578 4.93 3.59 -14.17
N GLU A 579 3.76 3.49 -13.52
CA GLU A 579 2.64 4.45 -13.60
C GLU A 579 2.90 5.83 -12.94
N MET A 580 4.09 6.01 -12.33
CA MET A 580 4.57 7.32 -11.87
C MET A 580 5.61 7.92 -12.84
N ASN A 581 6.32 7.09 -13.60
CA ASN A 581 7.33 7.51 -14.56
C ASN A 581 6.81 7.56 -16.02
N TYR A 582 5.65 6.96 -16.31
CA TYR A 582 5.06 6.95 -17.65
C TYR A 582 4.68 8.37 -18.12
N VAL A 583 5.37 8.85 -19.15
CA VAL A 583 5.04 10.09 -19.85
C VAL A 583 4.23 9.73 -21.08
N GLN A 584 2.96 10.11 -21.10
CA GLN A 584 2.04 9.82 -22.20
C GLN A 584 2.50 10.52 -23.48
N SER A 585 2.99 9.75 -24.45
CA SER A 585 3.16 10.20 -25.83
C SER A 585 1.79 10.34 -26.51
N ALA A 586 1.64 11.36 -27.36
CA ALA A 586 0.50 11.45 -28.26
C ALA A 586 0.75 10.52 -29.45
N GLN A 587 0.20 9.30 -29.40
CA GLN A 587 0.17 8.37 -30.52
C GLN A 587 -1.23 7.74 -30.64
N ASP A 588 -1.92 8.11 -31.71
CA ASP A 588 -3.25 7.58 -32.07
C ASP A 588 -3.13 6.14 -32.60
N ASN A 589 -3.05 5.17 -31.70
CA ASN A 589 -3.23 3.76 -32.05
C ASN A 589 -4.74 3.44 -32.07
N VAL A 590 -5.26 3.03 -33.23
CA VAL A 590 -6.68 2.68 -33.43
C VAL A 590 -6.85 1.15 -33.44
N PRO A 591 -7.48 0.54 -32.43
CA PRO A 591 -7.80 -0.89 -32.42
C PRO A 591 -9.06 -1.23 -33.23
N VAL A 592 -9.18 -2.51 -33.62
CA VAL A 592 -10.21 -3.01 -34.55
C VAL A 592 -11.36 -3.72 -33.83
N ALA A 593 -12.57 -3.67 -34.42
CA ALA A 593 -13.79 -4.28 -33.88
C ALA A 593 -13.72 -5.82 -33.74
N PRO A 594 -14.37 -6.41 -32.71
CA PRO A 594 -14.56 -7.85 -32.59
C PRO A 594 -15.86 -8.35 -33.24
N MET A 595 -15.90 -9.65 -33.60
CA MET A 595 -17.14 -10.41 -33.80
C MET A 595 -17.43 -11.34 -32.60
N ASP A 596 -18.69 -11.79 -32.52
CA ASP A 596 -19.31 -12.49 -31.38
C ASP A 596 -18.63 -13.80 -30.96
N THR A 597 -17.87 -13.73 -29.86
CA THR A 597 -17.77 -14.76 -28.80
C THR A 597 -17.43 -14.04 -27.48
N GLU A 598 -17.93 -14.51 -26.33
CA GLU A 598 -17.75 -13.89 -24.99
C GLU A 598 -16.32 -14.01 -24.40
N ASP A 599 -15.28 -13.81 -25.21
CA ASP A 599 -13.86 -13.90 -24.82
C ASP A 599 -13.25 -12.51 -24.51
N TYR A 600 -13.85 -11.76 -23.57
CA TYR A 600 -13.23 -10.54 -23.07
C TYR A 600 -11.93 -10.84 -22.31
N GLY A 601 -10.93 -9.98 -22.48
CA GLY A 601 -9.60 -10.14 -21.88
C GLY A 601 -9.05 -8.92 -21.14
N LYS A 602 -9.67 -7.74 -21.32
CA LYS A 602 -9.32 -6.49 -20.63
C LYS A 602 -10.53 -5.56 -20.46
N GLY A 603 -10.40 -4.54 -19.61
CA GLY A 603 -11.36 -3.46 -19.53
C GLY A 603 -11.25 -2.55 -18.31
N VAL A 604 -12.23 -1.66 -18.18
CA VAL A 604 -12.35 -0.67 -17.11
C VAL A 604 -13.69 -0.81 -16.38
N VAL A 605 -13.65 -0.69 -15.05
CA VAL A 605 -14.83 -0.69 -14.17
C VAL A 605 -14.86 0.62 -13.39
N PHE A 606 -15.91 1.42 -13.61
CA PHE A 606 -16.18 2.66 -12.89
C PHE A 606 -17.14 2.38 -11.73
N TYR A 607 -16.76 2.80 -10.52
CA TYR A 607 -17.55 2.65 -9.29
C TYR A 607 -18.22 3.99 -8.97
N LEU A 608 -19.54 3.97 -8.79
CA LEU A 608 -20.36 5.16 -8.67
C LEU A 608 -20.92 5.34 -7.26
N ASN A 609 -21.01 6.59 -6.82
CA ASN A 609 -21.79 6.93 -5.63
C ASN A 609 -23.28 7.17 -5.96
N ASN A 610 -24.09 7.38 -4.92
CA ASN A 610 -25.53 7.68 -5.05
C ASN A 610 -25.87 8.95 -5.86
N LYS A 611 -24.88 9.76 -6.25
CA LYS A 611 -25.01 10.93 -7.14
C LYS A 611 -24.54 10.64 -8.57
N LYS A 612 -24.41 9.36 -8.95
CA LYS A 612 -23.89 8.88 -10.25
C LYS A 612 -22.50 9.43 -10.61
N THR A 613 -21.70 9.81 -9.62
CA THR A 613 -20.33 10.33 -9.81
C THR A 613 -19.32 9.20 -9.59
N VAL A 614 -18.28 9.12 -10.44
CA VAL A 614 -17.17 8.16 -10.26
C VAL A 614 -16.42 8.45 -8.96
N VAL A 615 -16.30 7.44 -8.09
CA VAL A 615 -15.55 7.48 -6.82
C VAL A 615 -14.43 6.45 -6.75
N GLY A 616 -14.42 5.46 -7.65
CA GLY A 616 -13.29 4.58 -7.88
C GLY A 616 -13.26 4.03 -9.29
N ILE A 617 -12.09 3.55 -9.69
CA ILE A 617 -11.83 2.94 -11.00
C ILE A 617 -10.98 1.70 -10.77
N LEU A 618 -11.35 0.59 -11.41
CA LEU A 618 -10.53 -0.61 -11.51
C LEU A 618 -10.21 -0.87 -12.99
N LEU A 619 -8.93 -1.13 -13.26
CA LEU A 619 -8.41 -1.52 -14.56
C LEU A 619 -8.09 -3.02 -14.50
N TRP A 620 -8.42 -3.73 -15.57
CA TRP A 620 -8.09 -5.14 -15.76
C TRP A 620 -7.37 -5.28 -17.09
N ASN A 621 -6.14 -5.83 -17.06
CA ASN A 621 -5.28 -5.96 -18.24
C ASN A 621 -5.19 -4.66 -19.07
N THR A 622 -5.15 -3.53 -18.38
CA THR A 622 -5.15 -2.18 -18.95
C THR A 622 -4.19 -1.35 -18.11
N PHE A 623 -3.09 -0.92 -18.70
CA PHE A 623 -1.91 -0.40 -17.99
C PHE A 623 -1.38 0.87 -18.69
N ASN A 624 -0.53 1.64 -18.01
CA ASN A 624 -0.06 2.97 -18.44
C ASN A 624 -1.23 3.98 -18.59
N LYS A 625 -2.26 3.85 -17.74
CA LYS A 625 -3.52 4.62 -17.75
C LYS A 625 -3.93 5.15 -16.36
N MET A 626 -3.14 4.95 -15.30
CA MET A 626 -3.47 5.44 -13.95
C MET A 626 -3.43 6.97 -13.87
N SER A 627 -2.68 7.64 -14.73
CA SER A 627 -2.73 9.10 -14.96
C SER A 627 -4.16 9.56 -15.33
N ILE A 628 -4.78 8.90 -16.30
CA ILE A 628 -6.14 9.16 -16.78
C ILE A 628 -7.16 8.81 -15.69
N ALA A 629 -6.99 7.67 -15.00
CA ALA A 629 -7.86 7.29 -13.88
C ALA A 629 -7.85 8.34 -12.73
N ARG A 630 -6.66 8.89 -12.40
CA ARG A 630 -6.53 10.02 -11.45
C ARG A 630 -7.24 11.27 -11.93
N GLN A 631 -7.20 11.58 -13.23
CA GLN A 631 -7.94 12.71 -13.80
C GLN A 631 -9.46 12.52 -13.74
N VAL A 632 -9.99 11.37 -14.18
CA VAL A 632 -11.44 11.08 -14.15
C VAL A 632 -12.02 11.21 -12.73
N LEU A 633 -11.28 10.76 -11.71
CA LEU A 633 -11.63 10.93 -10.29
C LEU A 633 -11.46 12.37 -9.76
N ARG A 634 -10.55 13.15 -10.34
CA ARG A 634 -10.34 14.57 -10.00
C ARG A 634 -11.47 15.43 -10.55
N ASP A 635 -11.86 15.19 -11.79
CA ASP A 635 -12.84 15.99 -12.52
C ASP A 635 -14.27 15.58 -12.11
N GLY A 636 -14.46 14.33 -11.67
CA GLY A 636 -15.73 13.84 -11.11
C GLY A 636 -16.73 13.48 -12.21
N ALA A 637 -16.28 12.66 -13.16
CA ALA A 637 -17.10 12.18 -14.27
C ALA A 637 -18.41 11.52 -13.81
N ARG A 638 -19.42 11.55 -14.69
CA ARG A 638 -20.78 11.07 -14.41
C ARG A 638 -21.13 9.87 -15.30
N ASN A 639 -22.13 9.11 -14.84
CA ASN A 639 -22.65 7.92 -15.52
C ASN A 639 -23.05 8.14 -16.99
N GLU A 640 -23.48 9.34 -17.36
CA GLU A 640 -23.96 9.64 -18.72
C GLU A 640 -22.86 9.53 -19.80
N ASP A 641 -21.59 9.76 -19.44
CA ASP A 641 -20.47 9.85 -20.40
C ASP A 641 -19.55 8.61 -20.41
N LEU A 642 -19.82 7.59 -19.60
CA LEU A 642 -18.80 6.57 -19.24
C LEU A 642 -18.33 5.67 -20.40
N TYR A 643 -19.14 5.49 -21.44
CA TYR A 643 -18.72 4.78 -22.65
C TYR A 643 -17.72 5.59 -23.47
N GLU A 644 -17.82 6.92 -23.49
CA GLU A 644 -16.83 7.81 -24.11
C GLU A 644 -15.57 7.92 -23.24
N VAL A 645 -15.73 7.99 -21.91
CA VAL A 645 -14.61 7.96 -20.96
C VAL A 645 -13.82 6.65 -21.05
N ALA A 646 -14.46 5.52 -21.36
CA ALA A 646 -13.80 4.23 -21.55
C ALA A 646 -12.81 4.22 -22.73
N LYS A 647 -13.05 5.00 -23.79
CA LYS A 647 -12.14 5.09 -24.95
C LYS A 647 -10.76 5.63 -24.57
N LEU A 648 -10.67 6.48 -23.54
CA LEU A 648 -9.39 7.00 -23.00
C LEU A 648 -8.50 5.88 -22.43
N PHE A 649 -9.09 4.74 -22.04
CA PHE A 649 -8.43 3.54 -21.53
C PHE A 649 -8.11 2.51 -22.65
N ASP A 650 -8.19 2.93 -23.91
CA ASP A 650 -8.08 2.10 -25.12
C ASP A 650 -9.09 0.94 -25.18
N ILE A 651 -10.27 1.16 -24.61
CA ILE A 651 -11.39 0.22 -24.66
C ILE A 651 -12.33 0.68 -25.78
N TYR A 652 -12.14 0.08 -26.96
CA TYR A 652 -12.91 0.36 -28.17
C TYR A 652 -13.83 -0.82 -28.51
N ASP A 653 -14.99 -0.49 -29.09
CA ASP A 653 -16.01 -1.43 -29.54
C ASP A 653 -16.71 -0.85 -30.78
N THR A 654 -16.18 -1.13 -31.97
CA THR A 654 -16.59 -0.51 -33.25
C THR A 654 -17.75 -1.26 -33.92
N LEU A 655 -18.88 -1.36 -33.20
CA LEU A 655 -20.17 -1.85 -33.72
C LEU A 655 -20.97 -0.79 -34.51
N ALA A 656 -20.35 0.34 -34.86
CA ALA A 656 -21.01 1.49 -35.49
C ALA A 656 -20.24 2.01 -36.70
N ASP A 657 -20.33 1.30 -37.83
CA ASP A 657 -20.02 1.82 -39.18
C ASP A 657 -20.71 1.04 -40.33
N THR A 658 -21.14 -0.21 -40.12
CA THR A 658 -21.79 -1.07 -41.14
C THR A 658 -23.25 -0.72 -41.46
N ALA A 659 -23.71 0.50 -41.16
CA ALA A 659 -25.13 0.91 -41.27
C ALA A 659 -25.39 2.07 -42.24
N GLN A 660 -24.39 2.57 -42.98
CA GLN A 660 -24.56 3.72 -43.91
C GLN A 660 -23.91 3.53 -45.31
N GLU A 661 -23.91 2.31 -45.87
CA GLU A 661 -23.54 2.12 -47.29
C GLU A 661 -24.59 1.40 -48.17
N GLU A 662 -25.76 1.03 -47.62
CA GLU A 662 -26.90 0.46 -48.39
C GLU A 662 -28.07 1.45 -48.61
N THR A 663 -27.81 2.75 -48.81
CA THR A 663 -28.87 3.73 -49.16
C THR A 663 -28.55 4.63 -50.37
N SER A 664 -27.80 4.10 -51.35
CA SER A 664 -27.50 4.83 -52.60
C SER A 664 -27.53 3.93 -53.85
N SER A 665 -28.74 3.54 -54.28
CA SER A 665 -29.01 3.13 -55.66
C SER A 665 -30.22 3.87 -56.22
N PRO A 666 -30.14 4.49 -57.42
CA PRO A 666 -31.22 5.29 -57.99
C PRO A 666 -32.35 4.42 -58.55
N ALA A 667 -33.56 4.95 -58.57
CA ALA A 667 -34.73 4.22 -59.04
C ALA A 667 -34.82 4.14 -60.58
N THR A 668 -35.13 2.94 -61.09
CA THR A 668 -35.64 2.71 -62.44
C THR A 668 -36.82 1.73 -62.43
N THR A 669 -37.75 1.93 -63.37
CA THR A 669 -39.11 1.39 -63.37
C THR A 669 -39.17 0.00 -64.06
N PRO A 670 -40.05 -0.94 -63.64
CA PRO A 670 -39.99 -2.34 -64.13
C PRO A 670 -40.73 -2.55 -65.46
N THR A 671 -40.18 -3.35 -66.39
CA THR A 671 -40.94 -3.89 -67.55
C THR A 671 -40.33 -5.20 -68.10
N GLN A 672 -41.20 -6.20 -68.31
CA GLN A 672 -41.14 -7.38 -69.22
C GLN A 672 -39.83 -8.17 -69.46
N ALA A 673 -39.86 -9.41 -68.94
CA ALA A 673 -39.66 -10.70 -69.64
C ALA A 673 -38.97 -10.77 -71.02
N ALA A 674 -37.90 -11.59 -71.11
CA ALA A 674 -37.63 -12.58 -72.18
C ALA A 674 -36.45 -13.49 -71.76
N ALA A 675 -36.22 -14.61 -72.45
CA ALA A 675 -35.09 -15.51 -72.21
C ALA A 675 -34.24 -15.69 -73.47
N SER A 676 -32.91 -15.83 -73.33
CA SER A 676 -32.10 -16.77 -74.12
C SER A 676 -30.65 -16.89 -73.67
N ALA A 677 -30.22 -18.15 -73.52
CA ALA A 677 -28.90 -18.77 -73.69
C ALA A 677 -27.60 -17.96 -73.99
N ALA A 678 -26.51 -18.48 -73.41
CA ALA A 678 -25.10 -18.38 -73.79
C ALA A 678 -24.41 -17.00 -73.64
N SER A 679 -23.08 -16.94 -73.44
CA SER A 679 -22.05 -18.02 -73.45
C SER A 679 -21.26 -18.11 -72.16
#